data_AF-A0A1A0FL25-F1
#
_entry.id   AF-A0A1A0FL25-F1
#
_cell.length_a   1.000
_cell.length_b   1.000
_cell.length_c   1.000
_cell.angle_alpha   90.00
_cell.angle_beta   90.00
_cell.angle_gamma   90.00
#
_symmetry.space_group_name_H-M   'P 1'
#
loop_
_entity.id
_entity.type
_entity.pdbx_description
1 polymer ?
#
loop_
_entity_poly.entity_id
_entity_poly.type
_entity_poly.pdbx_seq_one_letter_code
_entity_poly.pdbx_strand_id
1 'polypeptide(L)'
;MSKLSDTEKTLTVGNTSYHYFSLPDAADALGNIDRLPKTLKILLENQLRFADDESVSQEDMQALVDWQKEGKSSREIGYRPARVLMQDFTGVPGVVDLASMRAAVEKLGEDPAKINPLSPVDLVIDHSVMVDKFGNPAAFQENVDIEMQRNRERYEFLRWGQQAFDNFRVVPPGTGICHQVNLEYLGKTVWTKQEDGRTLAYPDTLVGTDSHTTMINGLGVLGWGVGGIEAEAAMLGQPVSMLIPEVVGFKLTGKLREGITATDLVLTVTEMLRKKGVVGKFVEFYGDGLKDLPLADRATIANMAPEYGATCGFFPVDDETLNYMRLTGREDEQVDLVEAYSKAQGLWREPGDEPIFTDSLHLDMTEVEASLAGPKRPQDRVALKDMASAFEKFMQEDTKAEPTANGKLSSEGGQTAVGVERSFEHDTSQAVKLDDQDFNLNPGAVVIAAITSCTNTSNPSVMMAAGLLARKAREKGLTTKPWVKTSLAPGSKVVTDYLEAADLNYDLDALGFNLVGYGCTTCIGNSGPLADEIEKAISDGDMAVASVLSGNRNFEGRVHPLVKTNWLASPPLVVAYALAGNVQCDLSNDPLGEDRDGNPVYLKDIWPSQAEIATAVEQVNTAMFHKEYGEVFEGDDIWKAIKVPESKVYQWPESTYIQHPPFFEGMGREPDAIEDVHNARVLAMLGDSVTTDHISPAGAIKPDSPAGRYLQEKGVKPVDFNSYGSRRGNHEVMMRGTFANVRIQNEMLDGVVGGETRHVPSGEQMAIYDAAMKYKEEGKPLVVIAGKEYGTGSSRDWAAKGTRLLGVRAVLAESYERIHRSNLIGMGVVPLQFPEGESRKTLGLTGDEEVSIAGLSDLTPGGSVKVTIKNADGEKTVDAKCRIDTENELAYFRHGGILHYVLRNMIGAA
;
A
#
# COMPACT_ATOMS: atom_id res chain seq x y z
N MET A 1 17.87 30.24 -26.91
CA MET A 1 17.99 28.84 -26.42
C MET A 1 18.14 27.97 -27.64
N SER A 2 19.21 27.19 -27.72
CA SER A 2 19.39 26.22 -28.80
C SER A 2 18.36 25.12 -28.55
N LYS A 3 17.31 25.00 -29.39
CA LYS A 3 16.42 23.82 -29.32
C LYS A 3 17.29 22.57 -29.41
N LEU A 4 16.97 21.52 -28.63
CA LEU A 4 17.53 20.19 -28.87
C LEU A 4 17.35 19.84 -30.35
N SER A 5 18.30 19.11 -30.93
CA SER A 5 18.14 18.52 -32.27
C SER A 5 16.86 17.68 -32.32
N ASP A 6 16.31 17.49 -33.50
CA ASP A 6 15.13 16.63 -33.70
C ASP A 6 15.48 15.18 -33.27
N THR A 7 14.93 14.77 -32.12
CA THR A 7 15.12 13.45 -31.52
C THR A 7 14.01 12.47 -31.90
N GLU A 8 12.99 12.90 -32.64
CA GLU A 8 11.93 12.00 -33.08
C GLU A 8 12.46 11.04 -34.14
N LYS A 9 12.20 9.74 -33.93
CA LYS A 9 12.57 8.66 -34.86
C LYS A 9 11.37 7.76 -35.12
N THR A 10 11.49 6.98 -36.19
CA THR A 10 10.54 5.93 -36.54
C THR A 10 11.19 4.56 -36.31
N LEU A 11 10.53 3.72 -35.54
CA LEU A 11 10.85 2.31 -35.33
C LEU A 11 9.81 1.46 -36.09
N THR A 12 10.25 0.59 -36.99
CA THR A 12 9.34 -0.35 -37.68
C THR A 12 9.47 -1.73 -37.05
N VAL A 13 8.35 -2.25 -36.55
CA VAL A 13 8.26 -3.59 -35.94
C VAL A 13 7.14 -4.34 -36.66
N GLY A 14 7.48 -5.48 -37.28
CA GLY A 14 6.55 -6.17 -38.18
C GLY A 14 6.09 -5.25 -39.32
N ASN A 15 4.77 -5.03 -39.41
CA ASN A 15 4.14 -4.16 -40.41
C ASN A 15 3.74 -2.77 -39.85
N THR A 16 4.06 -2.49 -38.59
CA THR A 16 3.63 -1.26 -37.90
C THR A 16 4.81 -0.31 -37.72
N SER A 17 4.59 0.96 -38.04
CA SER A 17 5.56 2.04 -37.78
C SER A 17 5.17 2.80 -36.51
N TYR A 18 6.11 2.88 -35.58
CA TYR A 18 5.99 3.60 -34.32
C TYR A 18 6.91 4.81 -34.33
N HIS A 19 6.43 5.93 -33.82
CA HIS A 19 7.22 7.13 -33.57
C HIS A 19 7.69 7.12 -32.13
N TYR A 20 8.91 7.59 -31.86
CA TYR A 20 9.42 7.68 -30.50
C TYR A 20 10.51 8.75 -30.40
N PHE A 21 10.79 9.21 -29.19
CA PHE A 21 11.86 10.16 -28.93
C PHE A 21 13.15 9.41 -28.54
N SER A 22 14.16 9.46 -29.41
CA SER A 22 15.41 8.69 -29.29
C SER A 22 16.31 9.25 -28.18
N LEU A 23 16.53 8.44 -27.14
CA LEU A 23 17.52 8.71 -26.09
C LEU A 23 18.95 8.75 -26.63
N PRO A 24 19.40 7.85 -27.53
CA PRO A 24 20.72 7.97 -28.16
C PRO A 24 20.92 9.31 -28.89
N ASP A 25 19.92 9.79 -29.65
CA ASP A 25 20.03 11.07 -30.36
C ASP A 25 20.02 12.26 -29.39
N ALA A 26 19.27 12.16 -28.28
CA ALA A 26 19.31 13.17 -27.22
C ALA A 26 20.71 13.22 -26.54
N ALA A 27 21.37 12.08 -26.41
CA ALA A 27 22.70 11.97 -25.82
C ALA A 27 23.79 12.68 -26.64
N ASP A 28 23.62 12.84 -27.95
CA ASP A 28 24.54 13.62 -28.79
C ASP A 28 24.61 15.10 -28.34
N ALA A 29 23.51 15.63 -27.82
CA ALA A 29 23.42 17.00 -27.31
C ALA A 29 23.66 17.12 -25.80
N LEU A 30 23.18 16.14 -25.02
CA LEU A 30 23.18 16.20 -23.55
C LEU A 30 24.39 15.51 -22.91
N GLY A 31 25.07 14.62 -23.63
CA GLY A 31 26.20 13.81 -23.14
C GLY A 31 25.88 12.32 -23.00
N ASN A 32 26.92 11.52 -22.72
CA ASN A 32 26.82 10.06 -22.69
C ASN A 32 25.85 9.56 -21.59
N ILE A 33 24.93 8.66 -21.96
CA ILE A 33 23.95 8.01 -21.06
C ILE A 33 24.13 6.50 -20.94
N ASP A 34 25.18 5.90 -21.51
CA ASP A 34 25.37 4.44 -21.58
C ASP A 34 25.28 3.79 -20.19
N ARG A 35 25.93 4.40 -19.19
CA ARG A 35 25.98 3.93 -17.80
C ARG A 35 24.96 4.59 -16.89
N LEU A 36 24.02 5.37 -17.43
CA LEU A 36 22.93 5.95 -16.66
C LEU A 36 22.00 4.80 -16.21
N PRO A 37 21.56 4.75 -14.93
CA PRO A 37 20.57 3.78 -14.48
C PRO A 37 19.35 3.75 -15.39
N LYS A 38 18.80 2.57 -15.63
CA LYS A 38 17.67 2.39 -16.57
C LYS A 38 16.45 3.18 -16.10
N THR A 39 16.24 3.26 -14.79
CA THR A 39 15.21 4.11 -14.18
C THR A 39 15.36 5.60 -14.54
N LEU A 40 16.58 6.14 -14.56
CA LEU A 40 16.82 7.53 -14.95
C LEU A 40 16.73 7.73 -16.47
N LYS A 41 17.02 6.70 -17.29
CA LYS A 41 16.74 6.74 -18.74
C LYS A 41 15.23 6.85 -19.01
N ILE A 42 14.40 6.17 -18.24
CA ILE A 42 12.93 6.30 -18.33
C ILE A 42 12.47 7.72 -17.97
N LEU A 43 13.04 8.32 -16.92
CA LEU A 43 12.75 9.72 -16.57
C LEU A 43 13.24 10.70 -17.65
N LEU A 44 14.39 10.43 -18.28
CA LEU A 44 14.89 11.24 -19.40
C LEU A 44 13.98 11.15 -20.62
N GLU A 45 13.48 9.96 -20.96
CA GLU A 45 12.47 9.80 -22.03
C GLU A 45 11.23 10.62 -21.71
N ASN A 46 10.79 10.59 -20.46
CA ASN A 46 9.62 11.34 -20.02
C ASN A 46 9.81 12.84 -20.26
N GLN A 47 10.94 13.42 -19.83
CA GLN A 47 11.23 14.83 -20.07
C GLN A 47 11.32 15.13 -21.57
N LEU A 48 11.98 14.25 -22.34
CA LEU A 48 12.16 14.45 -23.78
C LEU A 48 10.83 14.48 -24.55
N ARG A 49 9.91 13.57 -24.22
CA ARG A 49 8.58 13.51 -24.83
C ARG A 49 7.71 14.73 -24.56
N PHE A 50 8.01 15.46 -23.49
CA PHE A 50 7.31 16.70 -23.10
C PHE A 50 8.19 17.95 -23.24
N ALA A 51 9.25 17.91 -24.05
CA ALA A 51 10.21 19.01 -24.17
C ALA A 51 9.62 20.33 -24.72
N ASP A 52 8.45 20.28 -25.36
CA ASP A 52 7.72 21.47 -25.83
C ASP A 52 6.73 22.04 -24.77
N ASP A 53 6.56 21.37 -23.63
CA ASP A 53 5.73 21.83 -22.51
C ASP A 53 6.50 22.82 -21.62
N GLU A 54 5.87 23.92 -21.20
CA GLU A 54 6.52 24.98 -20.41
C GLU A 54 7.06 24.51 -19.06
N SER A 55 6.57 23.38 -18.54
CA SER A 55 7.05 22.77 -17.30
C SER A 55 8.34 21.95 -17.46
N VAL A 56 8.85 21.79 -18.68
CA VAL A 56 10.08 21.04 -18.97
C VAL A 56 11.13 21.96 -19.58
N SER A 57 12.34 21.93 -19.02
CA SER A 57 13.47 22.70 -19.50
C SER A 57 14.62 21.81 -19.99
N GLN A 58 15.49 22.37 -20.82
CA GLN A 58 16.71 21.67 -21.25
C GLN A 58 17.62 21.37 -20.05
N GLU A 59 17.61 22.24 -19.04
CA GLU A 59 18.33 22.05 -17.79
C GLU A 59 17.84 20.84 -16.99
N ASP A 60 16.56 20.48 -17.06
CA ASP A 60 16.02 19.28 -16.41
C ASP A 60 16.58 18.01 -17.04
N MET A 61 16.60 17.96 -18.39
CA MET A 61 17.20 16.87 -19.15
C MET A 61 18.72 16.79 -18.93
N GLN A 62 19.42 17.92 -18.92
CA GLN A 62 20.86 17.97 -18.65
C GLN A 62 21.17 17.48 -17.24
N ALA A 63 20.35 17.82 -16.24
CA ALA A 63 20.54 17.39 -14.86
C ALA A 63 20.40 15.86 -14.69
N LEU A 64 19.54 15.21 -15.47
CA LEU A 64 19.44 13.74 -15.49
C LEU A 64 20.70 13.07 -16.05
N VAL A 65 21.31 13.64 -17.10
CA VAL A 65 22.56 13.12 -17.66
C VAL A 65 23.74 13.39 -16.73
N ASP A 66 23.83 14.62 -16.20
CA ASP A 66 24.87 15.08 -15.29
C ASP A 66 24.85 14.38 -13.94
N TRP A 67 23.72 13.78 -13.56
CA TRP A 67 23.57 12.96 -12.35
C TRP A 67 24.69 11.91 -12.23
N GLN A 68 25.17 11.34 -13.34
CA GLN A 68 26.25 10.34 -13.36
C GLN A 68 27.59 10.84 -12.80
N LYS A 69 27.81 12.15 -12.72
CA LYS A 69 29.05 12.75 -12.21
C LYS A 69 29.21 12.52 -10.70
N GLU A 70 28.12 12.65 -9.96
CA GLU A 70 28.10 12.65 -8.49
C GLU A 70 27.17 11.56 -7.89
N GLY A 71 26.38 10.89 -8.74
CA GLY A 71 25.35 9.94 -8.32
C GLY A 71 24.18 10.58 -7.58
N LYS A 72 23.97 11.89 -7.71
CA LYS A 72 22.89 12.64 -7.04
C LYS A 72 22.57 13.92 -7.78
N SER A 73 21.38 14.46 -7.55
CA SER A 73 20.95 15.76 -8.07
C SER A 73 19.99 16.43 -7.08
N SER A 74 20.05 17.76 -7.01
CA SER A 74 19.07 18.57 -6.27
C SER A 74 18.03 19.21 -7.19
N ARG A 75 18.04 18.84 -8.47
CA ARG A 75 17.10 19.35 -9.47
C ARG A 75 15.75 18.66 -9.31
N GLU A 76 14.69 19.44 -9.41
CA GLU A 76 13.31 18.97 -9.48
C GLU A 76 12.87 18.86 -10.94
N ILE A 77 12.05 17.87 -11.25
CA ILE A 77 11.46 17.64 -12.58
C ILE A 77 9.96 17.38 -12.46
N GLY A 78 9.22 17.70 -13.53
CA GLY A 78 7.80 17.32 -13.67
C GLY A 78 7.66 15.97 -14.35
N TYR A 79 7.30 14.92 -13.60
CA TYR A 79 7.09 13.57 -14.13
C TYR A 79 5.63 13.34 -14.52
N ARG A 80 5.39 12.88 -15.75
CA ARG A 80 4.04 12.57 -16.25
C ARG A 80 3.85 11.06 -16.43
N PRO A 81 3.11 10.35 -15.55
CA PRO A 81 2.91 8.92 -15.70
C PRO A 81 2.08 8.59 -16.96
N ALA A 82 2.35 7.44 -17.59
CA ALA A 82 1.57 6.97 -18.73
C ALA A 82 0.12 6.62 -18.35
N ARG A 83 -0.11 6.16 -17.12
CA ARG A 83 -1.42 5.75 -16.60
C ARG A 83 -1.49 5.82 -15.08
N VAL A 84 -2.69 5.66 -14.53
CA VAL A 84 -2.94 5.61 -13.08
C VAL A 84 -3.64 4.31 -12.70
N LEU A 85 -3.18 3.67 -11.61
CA LEU A 85 -3.84 2.50 -11.03
C LEU A 85 -4.53 2.87 -9.71
N MET A 86 -5.78 2.44 -9.54
CA MET A 86 -6.54 2.65 -8.32
C MET A 86 -7.08 1.34 -7.76
N GLN A 87 -7.33 1.33 -6.46
CA GLN A 87 -8.08 0.27 -5.77
C GLN A 87 -9.26 0.88 -5.01
N ASP A 88 -10.32 0.13 -4.73
CA ASP A 88 -11.63 0.64 -4.31
C ASP A 88 -11.66 1.48 -3.01
N PHE A 89 -10.82 1.24 -2.01
CA PHE A 89 -10.74 2.08 -0.80
C PHE A 89 -10.22 3.50 -1.11
N THR A 90 -9.36 3.65 -2.12
CA THR A 90 -8.85 4.97 -2.56
C THR A 90 -9.51 5.47 -3.84
N GLY A 91 -10.12 4.57 -4.60
CA GLY A 91 -10.82 4.84 -5.84
C GLY A 91 -12.18 5.49 -5.58
N VAL A 92 -12.91 5.02 -4.57
CA VAL A 92 -14.18 5.66 -4.16
C VAL A 92 -13.98 7.15 -3.84
N PRO A 93 -13.07 7.58 -2.94
CA PRO A 93 -12.88 9.01 -2.70
C PRO A 93 -12.40 9.77 -3.96
N GLY A 94 -11.56 9.18 -4.82
CA GLY A 94 -11.16 9.87 -6.05
C GLY A 94 -12.27 10.05 -7.07
N VAL A 95 -13.17 9.08 -7.22
CA VAL A 95 -14.37 9.23 -8.05
C VAL A 95 -15.35 10.23 -7.41
N VAL A 96 -15.45 10.29 -6.08
CA VAL A 96 -16.21 11.33 -5.36
C VAL A 96 -15.64 12.72 -5.65
N ASP A 97 -14.33 12.88 -5.65
CA ASP A 97 -13.69 14.16 -5.94
C ASP A 97 -13.95 14.59 -7.39
N LEU A 98 -13.79 13.69 -8.37
CA LEU A 98 -14.13 13.97 -9.77
C LEU A 98 -15.61 14.33 -9.95
N ALA A 99 -16.52 13.61 -9.29
CA ALA A 99 -17.96 13.91 -9.31
C ALA A 99 -18.26 15.30 -8.71
N SER A 100 -17.55 15.67 -7.65
CA SER A 100 -17.69 16.96 -6.98
C SER A 100 -17.12 18.11 -7.81
N MET A 101 -16.00 17.87 -8.51
CA MET A 101 -15.44 18.81 -9.49
C MET A 101 -16.43 19.05 -10.63
N ARG A 102 -17.09 18.01 -11.15
CA ARG A 102 -18.16 18.16 -12.16
C ARG A 102 -19.31 19.02 -11.67
N ALA A 103 -19.77 18.81 -10.43
CA ALA A 103 -20.82 19.62 -9.82
C ALA A 103 -20.38 21.10 -9.63
N ALA A 104 -19.10 21.33 -9.29
CA ALA A 104 -18.56 22.69 -9.17
C ALA A 104 -18.45 23.39 -10.54
N VAL A 105 -17.97 22.70 -11.57
CA VAL A 105 -17.91 23.19 -12.96
C VAL A 105 -19.31 23.53 -13.48
N GLU A 106 -20.30 22.69 -13.20
CA GLU A 106 -21.70 22.97 -13.56
C GLU A 106 -22.22 24.25 -12.88
N LYS A 107 -21.96 24.42 -11.58
CA LYS A 107 -22.33 25.64 -10.83
C LYS A 107 -21.65 26.90 -11.37
N LEU A 108 -20.45 26.77 -11.95
CA LEU A 108 -19.73 27.87 -12.63
C LEU A 108 -20.23 28.15 -14.06
N GLY A 109 -21.23 27.40 -14.54
CA GLY A 109 -21.83 27.55 -15.86
C GLY A 109 -21.02 26.96 -17.02
N GLU A 110 -20.10 26.05 -16.72
CA GLU A 110 -19.24 25.37 -17.71
C GLU A 110 -19.72 23.93 -17.97
N ASP A 111 -19.22 23.29 -19.03
CA ASP A 111 -19.54 21.88 -19.33
C ASP A 111 -18.84 20.94 -18.34
N PRO A 112 -19.57 20.16 -17.52
CA PRO A 112 -18.98 19.21 -16.58
C PRO A 112 -18.13 18.13 -17.27
N ALA A 113 -18.40 17.82 -18.55
CA ALA A 113 -17.62 16.83 -19.29
C ALA A 113 -16.15 17.24 -19.51
N LYS A 114 -15.80 18.52 -19.32
CA LYS A 114 -14.40 18.96 -19.30
C LYS A 114 -13.62 18.25 -18.20
N ILE A 115 -14.25 17.94 -17.06
CA ILE A 115 -13.61 17.15 -16.00
C ILE A 115 -13.64 15.68 -16.41
N ASN A 116 -12.51 15.22 -16.92
CA ASN A 116 -12.31 13.84 -17.33
C ASN A 116 -10.82 13.46 -17.22
N PRO A 117 -10.49 12.21 -16.84
CA PRO A 117 -9.14 11.69 -16.94
C PRO A 117 -8.56 11.84 -18.36
N LEU A 118 -7.38 12.45 -18.46
CA LEU A 118 -6.60 12.62 -19.68
C LEU A 118 -5.67 11.43 -19.94
N SER A 119 -5.30 10.71 -18.88
CA SER A 119 -4.56 9.44 -18.95
C SER A 119 -5.47 8.26 -18.61
N PRO A 120 -5.18 7.04 -19.11
CA PRO A 120 -5.86 5.83 -18.70
C PRO A 120 -5.83 5.64 -17.18
N VAL A 121 -6.99 5.33 -16.60
CA VAL A 121 -7.17 5.02 -15.18
C VAL A 121 -7.83 3.65 -15.07
N ASP A 122 -7.19 2.75 -14.36
CA ASP A 122 -7.72 1.42 -14.05
C ASP A 122 -8.00 1.31 -12.56
N LEU A 123 -9.26 1.11 -12.18
CA LEU A 123 -9.66 0.85 -10.80
C LEU A 123 -9.97 -0.64 -10.63
N VAL A 124 -9.33 -1.31 -9.67
CA VAL A 124 -9.61 -2.71 -9.34
C VAL A 124 -10.30 -2.80 -7.98
N ILE A 125 -11.39 -3.56 -7.90
CA ILE A 125 -12.12 -3.77 -6.64
C ILE A 125 -11.62 -5.04 -5.94
N ASP A 126 -10.81 -4.87 -4.90
CA ASP A 126 -10.09 -5.95 -4.21
C ASP A 126 -9.94 -5.77 -2.69
N HIS A 127 -10.29 -4.59 -2.14
CA HIS A 127 -10.19 -4.28 -0.70
C HIS A 127 -11.51 -4.48 0.06
N SER A 128 -12.57 -4.93 -0.62
CA SER A 128 -13.92 -5.02 -0.06
C SER A 128 -14.26 -6.38 0.55
N VAL A 129 -13.71 -7.48 0.00
CA VAL A 129 -13.93 -8.84 0.52
C VAL A 129 -13.22 -9.04 1.86
N MET A 130 -13.92 -9.73 2.78
CA MET A 130 -13.44 -10.10 4.09
C MET A 130 -13.55 -11.62 4.28
N VAL A 131 -12.68 -12.19 5.11
CA VAL A 131 -12.73 -13.62 5.43
C VAL A 131 -13.73 -13.88 6.57
N ASP A 132 -15.02 -13.59 6.32
CA ASP A 132 -16.10 -13.85 7.29
C ASP A 132 -16.30 -15.36 7.51
N LYS A 133 -16.11 -16.15 6.45
CA LYS A 133 -16.23 -17.61 6.40
C LYS A 133 -14.93 -18.21 5.88
N PHE A 134 -14.56 -19.37 6.42
CA PHE A 134 -13.28 -20.03 6.16
C PHE A 134 -13.36 -21.55 6.40
N GLY A 135 -12.33 -22.29 5.97
CA GLY A 135 -12.16 -23.71 6.25
C GLY A 135 -13.26 -24.64 5.72
N ASN A 136 -14.09 -24.17 4.78
CA ASN A 136 -15.14 -24.98 4.18
C ASN A 136 -15.39 -24.62 2.70
N PRO A 137 -15.98 -25.52 1.90
CA PRO A 137 -16.18 -25.30 0.45
C PRO A 137 -17.16 -24.16 0.09
N ALA A 138 -18.04 -23.74 0.99
CA ALA A 138 -18.99 -22.65 0.75
C ALA A 138 -18.42 -21.26 1.06
N ALA A 139 -17.24 -21.19 1.68
CA ALA A 139 -16.63 -19.95 2.18
C ALA A 139 -16.51 -18.87 1.10
N PHE A 140 -16.07 -19.22 -0.11
CA PHE A 140 -15.97 -18.28 -1.23
C PHE A 140 -17.31 -17.59 -1.53
N GLN A 141 -18.36 -18.37 -1.75
CA GLN A 141 -19.67 -17.82 -2.12
C GLN A 141 -20.27 -17.00 -0.98
N GLU A 142 -20.19 -17.49 0.26
CA GLU A 142 -20.72 -16.76 1.42
C GLU A 142 -20.01 -15.43 1.64
N ASN A 143 -18.68 -15.38 1.46
CA ASN A 143 -17.92 -14.14 1.60
C ASN A 143 -18.25 -13.14 0.48
N VAL A 144 -18.42 -13.60 -0.77
CA VAL A 144 -18.82 -12.73 -1.90
C VAL A 144 -20.25 -12.19 -1.69
N ASP A 145 -21.18 -13.02 -1.20
CA ASP A 145 -22.54 -12.59 -0.89
C ASP A 145 -22.56 -11.51 0.20
N ILE A 146 -21.76 -11.69 1.25
CA ILE A 146 -21.60 -10.71 2.34
C ILE A 146 -20.94 -9.42 1.81
N GLU A 147 -19.91 -9.53 0.98
CA GLU A 147 -19.24 -8.39 0.34
C GLU A 147 -20.23 -7.56 -0.48
N MET A 148 -21.03 -8.19 -1.33
CA MET A 148 -22.05 -7.53 -2.15
C MET A 148 -23.10 -6.84 -1.30
N GLN A 149 -23.57 -7.48 -0.22
CA GLN A 149 -24.52 -6.88 0.72
C GLN A 149 -23.95 -5.63 1.41
N ARG A 150 -22.67 -5.67 1.85
CA ARG A 150 -22.01 -4.58 2.56
C ARG A 150 -21.63 -3.40 1.65
N ASN A 151 -21.31 -3.67 0.39
CA ASN A 151 -20.66 -2.69 -0.50
C ASN A 151 -21.49 -2.27 -1.71
N ARG A 152 -22.74 -2.73 -1.84
CA ARG A 152 -23.63 -2.45 -2.96
C ARG A 152 -23.62 -0.99 -3.41
N GLU A 153 -23.77 -0.05 -2.50
CA GLU A 153 -23.83 1.38 -2.83
C GLU A 153 -22.50 1.91 -3.40
N ARG A 154 -21.36 1.44 -2.87
CA ARG A 154 -20.04 1.79 -3.40
C ARG A 154 -19.86 1.25 -4.81
N TYR A 155 -20.38 0.05 -5.09
CA TYR A 155 -20.32 -0.57 -6.41
C TYR A 155 -21.23 0.13 -7.42
N GLU A 156 -22.45 0.50 -7.01
CA GLU A 156 -23.35 1.37 -7.78
C GLU A 156 -22.63 2.68 -8.16
N PHE A 157 -21.92 3.30 -7.21
CA PHE A 157 -21.17 4.52 -7.46
C PHE A 157 -19.98 4.33 -8.41
N LEU A 158 -19.16 3.29 -8.21
CA LEU A 158 -18.01 3.01 -9.09
C LEU A 158 -18.45 2.63 -10.51
N ARG A 159 -19.56 1.90 -10.65
CA ARG A 159 -20.14 1.57 -11.95
C ARG A 159 -20.70 2.81 -12.65
N TRP A 160 -21.28 3.77 -11.92
CA TRP A 160 -21.62 5.07 -12.47
C TRP A 160 -20.35 5.78 -12.98
N GLY A 161 -19.27 5.80 -12.19
CA GLY A 161 -17.98 6.38 -12.58
C GLY A 161 -17.43 5.79 -13.88
N GLN A 162 -17.49 4.46 -14.03
CA GLN A 162 -17.11 3.75 -15.25
C GLN A 162 -17.85 4.22 -16.50
N GLN A 163 -19.12 4.61 -16.38
CA GLN A 163 -19.91 5.12 -17.51
C GLN A 163 -19.78 6.63 -17.70
N ALA A 164 -19.52 7.37 -16.62
CA ALA A 164 -19.53 8.82 -16.62
C ALA A 164 -18.20 9.43 -17.10
N PHE A 165 -17.07 8.73 -16.95
CA PHE A 165 -15.74 9.23 -17.30
C PHE A 165 -15.10 8.41 -18.43
N ASP A 166 -14.60 9.10 -19.46
CA ASP A 166 -13.77 8.48 -20.48
C ASP A 166 -12.41 8.11 -19.87
N ASN A 167 -11.70 7.14 -20.47
CA ASN A 167 -10.42 6.62 -19.97
C ASN A 167 -10.45 6.00 -18.56
N PHE A 168 -11.62 5.81 -17.96
CA PHE A 168 -11.79 5.21 -16.64
C PHE A 168 -12.40 3.82 -16.75
N ARG A 169 -11.63 2.79 -16.40
CA ARG A 169 -12.08 1.39 -16.42
C ARG A 169 -12.16 0.85 -15.00
N VAL A 170 -13.16 0.01 -14.75
CA VAL A 170 -13.32 -0.68 -13.47
C VAL A 170 -13.22 -2.18 -13.70
N VAL A 171 -12.29 -2.81 -13.00
CA VAL A 171 -12.21 -4.26 -12.84
C VAL A 171 -13.12 -4.64 -11.66
N PRO A 172 -14.17 -5.43 -11.90
CA PRO A 172 -15.21 -5.73 -10.93
C PRO A 172 -14.74 -6.68 -9.81
N PRO A 173 -15.51 -6.78 -8.72
CA PRO A 173 -15.17 -7.65 -7.59
C PRO A 173 -14.99 -9.11 -8.01
N GLY A 174 -14.16 -9.86 -7.28
CA GLY A 174 -13.96 -11.29 -7.52
C GLY A 174 -13.11 -11.63 -8.75
N THR A 175 -12.49 -10.63 -9.40
CA THR A 175 -11.60 -10.83 -10.55
C THR A 175 -10.14 -11.07 -10.12
N GLY A 176 -9.66 -10.30 -9.15
CA GLY A 176 -8.28 -10.37 -8.67
C GLY A 176 -7.85 -9.13 -7.90
N ILE A 177 -6.61 -9.16 -7.41
CA ILE A 177 -5.95 -8.07 -6.68
C ILE A 177 -5.26 -7.13 -7.66
N CYS A 178 -5.35 -5.83 -7.43
CA CYS A 178 -4.90 -4.76 -8.32
C CYS A 178 -3.50 -4.98 -8.91
N HIS A 179 -2.52 -5.35 -8.08
CA HIS A 179 -1.13 -5.53 -8.52
C HIS A 179 -0.90 -6.78 -9.36
N GLN A 180 -1.62 -7.86 -9.07
CA GLN A 180 -1.53 -9.08 -9.86
C GLN A 180 -2.24 -8.92 -11.21
N VAL A 181 -3.43 -8.32 -11.22
CA VAL A 181 -4.12 -7.93 -12.46
C VAL A 181 -3.27 -6.93 -13.28
N ASN A 182 -2.56 -6.02 -12.61
CA ASN A 182 -1.63 -5.12 -13.28
C ASN A 182 -0.45 -5.86 -13.92
N LEU A 183 0.15 -6.82 -13.21
CA LEU A 183 1.27 -7.61 -13.70
C LEU A 183 0.87 -8.57 -14.83
N GLU A 184 -0.27 -9.24 -14.70
CA GLU A 184 -0.74 -10.29 -15.61
C GLU A 184 -1.46 -9.74 -16.85
N TYR A 185 -2.02 -8.53 -16.78
CA TYR A 185 -2.86 -7.99 -17.86
C TYR A 185 -2.60 -6.51 -18.20
N LEU A 186 -2.74 -5.58 -17.25
CA LEU A 186 -2.77 -4.14 -17.57
C LEU A 186 -1.41 -3.57 -18.00
N GLY A 187 -0.31 -4.09 -17.45
CA GLY A 187 1.05 -3.66 -17.77
C GLY A 187 1.47 -4.08 -19.17
N LYS A 188 2.09 -3.13 -19.89
CA LYS A 188 2.50 -3.32 -21.30
C LYS A 188 4.01 -3.22 -21.53
N THR A 189 4.77 -2.74 -20.54
CA THR A 189 6.21 -2.40 -20.63
C THR A 189 6.52 -1.24 -21.60
N VAL A 190 5.96 -1.26 -22.82
CA VAL A 190 5.98 -0.15 -23.78
C VAL A 190 4.54 0.18 -24.16
N TRP A 191 4.11 1.40 -23.86
CA TRP A 191 2.80 1.90 -24.23
C TRP A 191 2.80 2.50 -25.62
N THR A 192 1.60 2.57 -26.20
CA THR A 192 1.35 3.25 -27.47
C THR A 192 0.18 4.21 -27.35
N LYS A 193 0.27 5.34 -28.07
CA LYS A 193 -0.79 6.35 -28.17
C LYS A 193 -0.96 6.76 -29.62
N GLN A 194 -2.21 6.86 -30.08
CA GLN A 194 -2.53 7.51 -31.34
C GLN A 194 -2.56 9.02 -31.12
N GLU A 195 -1.75 9.77 -31.86
CA GLU A 195 -1.64 11.23 -31.73
C GLU A 195 -1.33 11.81 -33.11
N ASP A 196 -2.07 12.82 -33.58
CA ASP A 196 -1.84 13.49 -34.88
C ASP A 196 -1.66 12.57 -36.10
N GLY A 197 -2.37 11.43 -36.11
CA GLY A 197 -2.31 10.45 -37.21
C GLY A 197 -1.07 9.54 -37.19
N ARG A 198 -0.28 9.56 -36.11
CA ARG A 198 0.86 8.67 -35.86
C ARG A 198 0.67 7.84 -34.59
N THR A 199 1.33 6.69 -34.53
CA THR A 199 1.40 5.83 -33.33
C THR A 199 2.68 6.15 -32.57
N LEU A 200 2.60 6.84 -31.45
CA LEU A 200 3.73 7.10 -30.56
C LEU A 200 3.97 5.88 -29.65
N ALA A 201 5.22 5.47 -29.46
CA ALA A 201 5.64 4.44 -28.51
C ALA A 201 6.54 5.05 -27.42
N TYR A 202 6.32 4.67 -26.17
CA TYR A 202 7.02 5.19 -24.99
C TYR A 202 6.98 4.17 -23.84
N PRO A 203 7.86 4.26 -22.81
CA PRO A 203 7.86 3.33 -21.70
C PRO A 203 6.52 3.34 -20.95
N ASP A 204 6.03 2.17 -20.53
CA ASP A 204 4.96 2.09 -19.55
C ASP A 204 5.48 2.64 -18.22
N THR A 205 4.77 3.62 -17.66
CA THR A 205 5.04 4.14 -16.34
C THR A 205 3.72 4.47 -15.63
N LEU A 206 3.67 4.32 -14.31
CA LEU A 206 2.45 4.65 -13.57
C LEU A 206 2.70 5.17 -12.17
N VAL A 207 1.70 5.88 -11.68
CA VAL A 207 1.49 6.06 -10.23
C VAL A 207 0.23 5.31 -9.85
N GLY A 208 0.18 4.81 -8.63
CA GLY A 208 -1.02 4.14 -8.12
C GLY A 208 -1.41 4.61 -6.73
N THR A 209 -2.69 4.55 -6.40
CA THR A 209 -3.19 4.90 -5.06
C THR A 209 -3.03 3.76 -4.05
N ASP A 210 -2.07 2.87 -4.30
CA ASP A 210 -1.61 1.83 -3.38
C ASP A 210 -0.08 1.78 -3.36
N SER A 211 0.51 1.60 -2.16
CA SER A 211 1.97 1.61 -1.99
C SER A 211 2.70 0.51 -2.77
N HIS A 212 2.08 -0.67 -2.93
CA HIS A 212 2.72 -1.81 -3.59
C HIS A 212 2.52 -1.81 -5.11
N THR A 213 2.07 -0.69 -5.69
CA THR A 213 2.14 -0.43 -7.15
C THR A 213 3.54 -0.70 -7.68
N THR A 214 4.56 -0.62 -6.81
CA THR A 214 5.94 -0.99 -7.09
C THR A 214 6.14 -2.42 -7.57
N MET A 215 5.20 -3.35 -7.35
CA MET A 215 5.27 -4.72 -7.85
C MET A 215 5.46 -4.79 -9.37
N ILE A 216 4.90 -3.85 -10.12
CA ILE A 216 4.97 -3.82 -11.59
C ILE A 216 6.39 -3.55 -12.12
N ASN A 217 7.29 -3.03 -11.29
CA ASN A 217 8.68 -2.79 -11.70
C ASN A 217 9.46 -4.10 -11.94
N GLY A 218 8.94 -5.26 -11.54
CA GLY A 218 9.45 -6.57 -11.96
C GLY A 218 9.31 -6.82 -13.48
N LEU A 219 8.38 -6.11 -14.14
CA LEU A 219 8.09 -6.16 -15.59
C LEU A 219 8.81 -5.04 -16.39
N GLY A 220 9.77 -4.34 -15.77
CA GLY A 220 10.45 -3.20 -16.39
C GLY A 220 9.58 -1.94 -16.54
N VAL A 221 8.47 -1.86 -15.80
CA VAL A 221 7.54 -0.72 -15.78
C VAL A 221 7.87 0.16 -14.58
N LEU A 222 8.25 1.42 -14.79
CA LEU A 222 8.56 2.31 -13.67
C LEU A 222 7.26 2.77 -13.00
N GLY A 223 7.02 2.35 -11.76
CA GLY A 223 5.84 2.81 -11.02
C GLY A 223 5.90 2.69 -9.52
N TRP A 224 5.12 3.52 -8.82
CA TRP A 224 5.11 3.59 -7.36
C TRP A 224 3.79 4.11 -6.80
N GLY A 225 3.63 3.96 -5.48
CA GLY A 225 2.45 4.46 -4.77
C GLY A 225 2.50 5.95 -4.48
N VAL A 226 1.38 6.63 -4.69
CA VAL A 226 1.15 8.06 -4.40
C VAL A 226 -0.13 8.26 -3.58
N GLY A 227 -0.38 9.49 -3.12
CA GLY A 227 -1.65 9.86 -2.50
C GLY A 227 -2.79 9.95 -3.51
N GLY A 228 -4.04 9.77 -3.05
CA GLY A 228 -5.24 9.90 -3.91
C GLY A 228 -5.29 11.23 -4.66
N ILE A 229 -5.04 12.33 -3.95
CA ILE A 229 -5.03 13.69 -4.52
C ILE A 229 -3.96 13.87 -5.61
N GLU A 230 -2.77 13.29 -5.41
CA GLU A 230 -1.68 13.36 -6.38
C GLU A 230 -2.00 12.50 -7.62
N ALA A 231 -2.59 11.33 -7.43
CA ALA A 231 -3.08 10.49 -8.53
C ALA A 231 -4.21 11.17 -9.33
N GLU A 232 -5.14 11.86 -8.66
CA GLU A 232 -6.22 12.64 -9.27
C GLU A 232 -5.68 13.80 -10.11
N ALA A 233 -4.69 14.54 -9.60
CA ALA A 233 -4.04 15.58 -10.38
C ALA A 233 -3.30 14.99 -11.59
N ALA A 234 -2.59 13.87 -11.41
CA ALA A 234 -1.87 13.18 -12.47
C ALA A 234 -2.80 12.66 -13.57
N MET A 235 -3.94 12.05 -13.22
CA MET A 235 -4.91 11.59 -14.22
C MET A 235 -5.55 12.76 -14.98
N LEU A 236 -5.62 13.96 -14.39
CA LEU A 236 -6.08 15.20 -15.03
C LEU A 236 -4.96 15.96 -15.77
N GLY A 237 -3.80 15.33 -15.97
CA GLY A 237 -2.70 15.83 -16.80
C GLY A 237 -1.65 16.68 -16.09
N GLN A 238 -1.76 16.87 -14.77
CA GLN A 238 -0.71 17.58 -14.03
C GLN A 238 0.54 16.71 -13.88
N PRO A 239 1.74 17.26 -14.08
CA PRO A 239 2.96 16.55 -13.75
C PRO A 239 3.07 16.34 -12.23
N VAL A 240 3.51 15.15 -11.84
CA VAL A 240 3.94 14.83 -10.49
C VAL A 240 5.32 15.46 -10.28
N SER A 241 5.41 16.43 -9.37
CA SER A 241 6.68 17.05 -8.99
C SER A 241 7.55 16.06 -8.21
N MET A 242 8.81 15.92 -8.59
CA MET A 242 9.78 15.10 -7.87
C MET A 242 11.21 15.60 -8.02
N LEU A 243 12.03 15.38 -7.00
CA LEU A 243 13.49 15.49 -7.16
C LEU A 243 14.00 14.33 -8.01
N ILE A 244 15.02 14.58 -8.82
CA ILE A 244 15.75 13.50 -9.49
C ILE A 244 16.32 12.57 -8.40
N PRO A 245 15.90 11.30 -8.36
CA PRO A 245 16.19 10.45 -7.21
C PRO A 245 17.66 10.01 -7.20
N GLU A 246 18.18 9.75 -6.01
CA GLU A 246 19.33 8.87 -5.86
C GLU A 246 18.92 7.43 -6.24
N VAL A 247 19.84 6.66 -6.82
CA VAL A 247 19.60 5.28 -7.27
C VAL A 247 20.63 4.36 -6.63
N VAL A 248 20.15 3.42 -5.82
CA VAL A 248 20.97 2.40 -5.18
C VAL A 248 20.95 1.13 -6.03
N GLY A 249 22.12 0.70 -6.51
CA GLY A 249 22.25 -0.54 -7.25
C GLY A 249 22.26 -1.76 -6.33
N PHE A 250 21.39 -2.74 -6.55
CA PHE A 250 21.39 -4.00 -5.81
C PHE A 250 21.84 -5.14 -6.72
N LYS A 251 23.09 -5.56 -6.56
CA LYS A 251 23.70 -6.62 -7.39
C LYS A 251 23.28 -7.99 -6.90
N LEU A 252 22.73 -8.81 -7.79
CA LEU A 252 22.42 -10.21 -7.54
C LEU A 252 23.37 -11.10 -8.35
N THR A 253 23.97 -12.08 -7.68
CA THR A 253 24.78 -13.14 -8.28
C THR A 253 24.37 -14.52 -7.75
N GLY A 254 24.86 -15.58 -8.37
CA GLY A 254 24.55 -16.94 -7.95
C GLY A 254 23.12 -17.37 -8.30
N LYS A 255 22.65 -18.44 -7.66
CA LYS A 255 21.29 -19.00 -7.77
C LYS A 255 20.78 -19.40 -6.39
N LEU A 256 19.48 -19.38 -6.18
CA LEU A 256 18.88 -19.87 -4.94
C LEU A 256 19.18 -21.36 -4.75
N ARG A 257 19.45 -21.76 -3.50
CA ARG A 257 19.65 -23.16 -3.13
C ARG A 257 18.33 -23.91 -3.11
N GLU A 258 18.41 -25.25 -3.16
CA GLU A 258 17.24 -26.10 -2.97
C GLU A 258 16.58 -25.84 -1.61
N GLY A 259 15.24 -25.82 -1.61
CA GLY A 259 14.43 -25.53 -0.43
C GLY A 259 14.25 -24.04 -0.11
N ILE A 260 14.96 -23.13 -0.80
CA ILE A 260 14.82 -21.69 -0.62
C ILE A 260 13.79 -21.13 -1.61
N THR A 261 12.94 -20.22 -1.12
CA THR A 261 11.84 -19.62 -1.87
C THR A 261 12.10 -18.16 -2.24
N ALA A 262 11.31 -17.62 -3.18
CA ALA A 262 11.31 -16.19 -3.49
C ALA A 262 10.98 -15.32 -2.27
N THR A 263 10.16 -15.83 -1.35
CA THR A 263 9.83 -15.14 -0.09
C THR A 263 11.07 -14.98 0.79
N ASP A 264 11.90 -16.01 0.92
CA ASP A 264 13.14 -15.95 1.71
C ASP A 264 14.13 -14.91 1.13
N LEU A 265 14.22 -14.87 -0.21
CA LEU A 265 15.03 -13.89 -0.92
C LEU A 265 14.55 -12.46 -0.65
N VAL A 266 13.24 -12.18 -0.80
CA VAL A 266 12.74 -10.82 -0.56
C VAL A 266 12.86 -10.40 0.90
N LEU A 267 12.70 -11.30 1.88
CA LEU A 267 12.89 -10.97 3.29
C LEU A 267 14.36 -10.61 3.59
N THR A 268 15.30 -11.33 2.98
CA THR A 268 16.73 -11.02 3.06
C THR A 268 17.06 -9.67 2.41
N VAL A 269 16.55 -9.42 1.21
CA VAL A 269 16.72 -8.14 0.51
C VAL A 269 16.11 -6.98 1.32
N THR A 270 14.93 -7.18 1.90
CA THR A 270 14.24 -6.19 2.72
C THR A 270 15.06 -5.80 3.95
N GLU A 271 15.62 -6.78 4.66
CA GLU A 271 16.49 -6.55 5.81
C GLU A 271 17.75 -5.76 5.41
N MET A 272 18.42 -6.15 4.32
CA MET A 272 19.63 -5.50 3.83
C MET A 272 19.39 -4.04 3.41
N LEU A 273 18.34 -3.80 2.62
CA LEU A 273 17.98 -2.46 2.15
C LEU A 273 17.52 -1.54 3.29
N ARG A 274 16.82 -2.09 4.30
CA ARG A 274 16.49 -1.32 5.51
C ARG A 274 17.71 -0.93 6.31
N LYS A 275 18.67 -1.84 6.51
CA LYS A 275 19.94 -1.52 7.16
C LYS A 275 20.73 -0.46 6.39
N LYS A 276 20.65 -0.45 5.06
CA LYS A 276 21.30 0.53 4.19
C LYS A 276 20.67 1.92 4.25
N GLY A 277 19.36 2.02 4.45
CA GLY A 277 18.62 3.29 4.50
C GLY A 277 18.34 3.87 3.11
N VAL A 278 17.40 3.26 2.40
CA VAL A 278 17.03 3.66 1.02
C VAL A 278 15.75 4.50 0.93
N VAL A 279 15.36 5.16 2.03
CA VAL A 279 14.14 5.98 2.08
C VAL A 279 14.21 7.13 1.06
N GLY A 280 13.18 7.23 0.20
CA GLY A 280 13.09 8.27 -0.83
C GLY A 280 14.05 8.09 -2.01
N LYS A 281 14.73 6.94 -2.11
CA LYS A 281 15.64 6.59 -3.20
C LYS A 281 14.99 5.54 -4.11
N PHE A 282 15.50 5.43 -5.33
CA PHE A 282 15.22 4.29 -6.19
C PHE A 282 16.19 3.16 -5.85
N VAL A 283 15.71 1.92 -5.98
CA VAL A 283 16.57 0.72 -6.00
C VAL A 283 16.47 0.12 -7.38
N GLU A 284 17.61 -0.14 -8.02
CA GLU A 284 17.69 -0.81 -9.33
C GLU A 284 18.47 -2.12 -9.16
N PHE A 285 17.82 -3.24 -9.47
CA PHE A 285 18.42 -4.57 -9.41
C PHE A 285 19.22 -4.85 -10.68
N TYR A 286 20.43 -5.36 -10.52
CA TYR A 286 21.34 -5.65 -11.62
C TYR A 286 22.22 -6.87 -11.33
N GLY A 287 23.06 -7.25 -12.29
CA GLY A 287 23.97 -8.39 -12.20
C GLY A 287 23.48 -9.63 -12.95
N ASP A 288 24.36 -10.62 -13.04
CA ASP A 288 24.12 -11.82 -13.84
C ASP A 288 23.15 -12.81 -13.19
N GLY A 289 22.92 -12.70 -11.88
CA GLY A 289 21.93 -13.53 -11.17
C GLY A 289 20.48 -13.31 -11.66
N LEU A 290 20.18 -12.16 -12.26
CA LEU A 290 18.84 -11.85 -12.79
C LEU A 290 18.44 -12.81 -13.93
N LYS A 291 19.40 -13.36 -14.67
CA LYS A 291 19.15 -14.29 -15.78
C LYS A 291 18.36 -15.52 -15.34
N ASP A 292 18.62 -15.98 -14.12
CA ASP A 292 18.03 -17.20 -13.57
C ASP A 292 16.88 -16.91 -12.58
N LEU A 293 16.47 -15.65 -12.46
CA LEU A 293 15.43 -15.20 -11.54
C LEU A 293 14.11 -15.01 -12.32
N PRO A 294 13.10 -15.89 -12.13
CA PRO A 294 11.82 -15.80 -12.81
C PRO A 294 11.13 -14.46 -12.57
N LEU A 295 10.26 -14.03 -13.49
CA LEU A 295 9.61 -12.72 -13.36
C LEU A 295 8.74 -12.60 -12.10
N ALA A 296 8.09 -13.68 -11.69
CA ALA A 296 7.30 -13.68 -10.45
C ALA A 296 8.15 -13.40 -9.21
N ASP A 297 9.40 -13.89 -9.17
CA ASP A 297 10.33 -13.62 -8.06
C ASP A 297 10.77 -12.15 -8.07
N ARG A 298 11.02 -11.58 -9.26
CA ARG A 298 11.31 -10.15 -9.43
C ARG A 298 10.16 -9.29 -8.93
N ALA A 299 8.93 -9.65 -9.28
CA ALA A 299 7.72 -8.96 -8.83
C ALA A 299 7.53 -9.07 -7.30
N THR A 300 7.81 -10.22 -6.69
CA THR A 300 7.83 -10.39 -5.22
C THR A 300 8.80 -9.41 -4.56
N ILE A 301 10.02 -9.25 -5.10
CA ILE A 301 11.02 -8.32 -4.58
C ILE A 301 10.63 -6.85 -4.78
N ALA A 302 10.11 -6.52 -5.97
CA ALA A 302 9.66 -5.17 -6.30
C ALA A 302 8.42 -4.75 -5.49
N ASN A 303 7.55 -5.70 -5.14
CA ASN A 303 6.36 -5.48 -4.31
C ASN A 303 6.73 -4.89 -2.94
N MET A 304 7.76 -5.44 -2.28
CA MET A 304 8.17 -5.04 -0.93
C MET A 304 8.98 -3.72 -0.87
N ALA A 305 9.03 -2.93 -1.95
CA ALA A 305 9.73 -1.65 -1.96
C ALA A 305 9.31 -0.66 -0.87
N PRO A 306 8.01 -0.49 -0.57
CA PRO A 306 7.57 0.33 0.56
C PRO A 306 8.12 -0.20 1.90
N GLU A 307 8.21 -1.53 2.05
CA GLU A 307 8.66 -2.21 3.26
C GLU A 307 10.16 -2.06 3.49
N TYR A 308 10.99 -1.88 2.45
CA TYR A 308 12.39 -1.45 2.59
C TYR A 308 12.65 0.05 2.39
N GLY A 309 11.61 0.81 2.02
CA GLY A 309 11.58 2.27 2.05
C GLY A 309 11.90 2.95 0.73
N ALA A 310 12.26 2.19 -0.28
CA ALA A 310 12.53 2.75 -1.60
C ALA A 310 11.22 3.25 -2.22
N THR A 311 11.33 4.24 -3.10
CA THR A 311 10.20 4.65 -3.93
C THR A 311 9.82 3.55 -4.92
N CYS A 312 10.80 2.81 -5.44
CA CYS A 312 10.59 1.62 -6.28
C CYS A 312 11.76 0.62 -6.14
N GLY A 313 11.51 -0.64 -6.49
CA GLY A 313 12.53 -1.67 -6.69
C GLY A 313 12.48 -2.18 -8.13
N PHE A 314 13.36 -1.69 -8.99
CA PHE A 314 13.26 -1.81 -10.44
C PHE A 314 14.11 -2.94 -11.03
N PHE A 315 13.51 -3.74 -11.91
CA PHE A 315 14.18 -4.75 -12.72
C PHE A 315 14.13 -4.34 -14.20
N PRO A 316 15.28 -4.16 -14.87
CA PRO A 316 15.30 -3.84 -16.29
C PRO A 316 14.69 -4.93 -17.18
N VAL A 317 14.22 -4.54 -18.36
CA VAL A 317 13.63 -5.43 -19.36
C VAL A 317 14.70 -6.39 -19.91
N ASP A 318 14.37 -7.68 -19.97
CA ASP A 318 15.21 -8.72 -20.56
C ASP A 318 14.38 -9.88 -21.14
N ASP A 319 15.04 -10.98 -21.53
CA ASP A 319 14.39 -12.16 -22.10
C ASP A 319 13.30 -12.74 -21.19
N GLU A 320 13.50 -12.71 -19.86
CA GLU A 320 12.53 -13.22 -18.90
C GLU A 320 11.27 -12.32 -18.84
N THR A 321 11.43 -11.01 -19.06
CA THR A 321 10.30 -10.12 -19.27
C THR A 321 9.44 -10.57 -20.46
N LEU A 322 10.08 -10.86 -21.61
CA LEU A 322 9.36 -11.30 -22.80
C LEU A 322 8.73 -12.69 -22.61
N ASN A 323 9.42 -13.62 -21.94
CA ASN A 323 8.89 -14.95 -21.62
C ASN A 323 7.61 -14.85 -20.79
N TYR A 324 7.61 -14.01 -19.75
CA TYR A 324 6.42 -13.79 -18.94
C TYR A 324 5.30 -13.12 -19.73
N MET A 325 5.59 -12.11 -20.55
CA MET A 325 4.58 -11.48 -21.40
C MET A 325 3.90 -12.49 -22.35
N ARG A 326 4.67 -13.40 -22.97
CA ARG A 326 4.11 -14.48 -23.79
C ARG A 326 3.31 -15.48 -22.96
N LEU A 327 3.81 -15.90 -21.79
CA LEU A 327 3.11 -16.81 -20.87
C LEU A 327 1.74 -16.26 -20.48
N THR A 328 1.66 -14.96 -20.21
CA THR A 328 0.46 -14.27 -19.77
C THR A 328 -0.46 -13.82 -20.91
N GLY A 329 -0.19 -14.25 -22.14
CA GLY A 329 -1.08 -14.02 -23.28
C GLY A 329 -1.05 -12.61 -23.85
N ARG A 330 0.06 -11.87 -23.67
CA ARG A 330 0.27 -10.63 -24.42
C ARG A 330 0.49 -10.96 -25.90
N GLU A 331 -0.11 -10.15 -26.77
CA GLU A 331 0.00 -10.30 -28.23
C GLU A 331 1.46 -10.24 -28.70
N ASP A 332 1.82 -11.06 -29.69
CA ASP A 332 3.18 -11.13 -30.24
C ASP A 332 3.67 -9.76 -30.73
N GLU A 333 2.79 -8.95 -31.35
CA GLU A 333 3.12 -7.59 -31.80
C GLU A 333 3.56 -6.67 -30.65
N GLN A 334 2.95 -6.81 -29.48
CA GLN A 334 3.32 -6.07 -28.28
C GLN A 334 4.68 -6.55 -27.74
N VAL A 335 4.92 -7.85 -27.73
CA VAL A 335 6.19 -8.44 -27.27
C VAL A 335 7.35 -8.00 -28.17
N ASP A 336 7.15 -8.06 -29.49
CA ASP A 336 8.14 -7.62 -30.49
C ASP A 336 8.43 -6.11 -30.35
N LEU A 337 7.39 -5.30 -30.10
CA LEU A 337 7.56 -3.86 -29.85
C LEU A 337 8.40 -3.62 -28.59
N VAL A 338 8.12 -4.33 -27.50
CA VAL A 338 8.86 -4.19 -26.23
C VAL A 338 10.34 -4.52 -26.43
N GLU A 339 10.65 -5.60 -27.14
CA GLU A 339 12.04 -5.98 -27.44
C GLU A 339 12.74 -4.89 -28.26
N ALA A 340 12.15 -4.51 -29.41
CA ALA A 340 12.75 -3.58 -30.35
C ALA A 340 12.94 -2.18 -29.73
N TYR A 341 11.93 -1.67 -29.03
CA TYR A 341 11.96 -0.36 -28.38
C TYR A 341 12.97 -0.33 -27.23
N SER A 342 12.96 -1.35 -26.36
CA SER A 342 13.85 -1.39 -25.19
C SER A 342 15.32 -1.47 -25.61
N LYS A 343 15.63 -2.21 -26.67
CA LYS A 343 16.99 -2.26 -27.25
C LYS A 343 17.38 -0.93 -27.88
N ALA A 344 16.50 -0.31 -28.66
CA ALA A 344 16.76 0.98 -29.30
C ALA A 344 17.03 2.12 -28.29
N GLN A 345 16.38 2.07 -27.12
CA GLN A 345 16.51 3.09 -26.07
C GLN A 345 17.60 2.78 -25.03
N GLY A 346 18.28 1.64 -25.12
CA GLY A 346 19.25 1.20 -24.12
C GLY A 346 18.62 0.89 -22.75
N LEU A 347 17.34 0.50 -22.74
CA LEU A 347 16.56 0.04 -21.58
C LEU A 347 16.68 -1.48 -21.35
N TRP A 348 17.11 -2.22 -22.38
CA TRP A 348 17.40 -3.64 -22.31
C TRP A 348 18.58 -3.95 -21.37
N ARG A 349 18.47 -5.03 -20.59
CA ARG A 349 19.55 -5.55 -19.73
C ARG A 349 20.54 -6.36 -20.56
N GLU A 350 21.81 -6.01 -20.48
CA GLU A 350 22.89 -6.81 -21.05
C GLU A 350 23.67 -7.59 -19.97
N PRO A 351 24.17 -8.81 -20.28
CA PRO A 351 25.09 -9.52 -19.39
C PRO A 351 26.33 -8.66 -19.06
N GLY A 352 26.68 -8.59 -17.76
CA GLY A 352 27.80 -7.75 -17.31
C GLY A 352 27.53 -6.24 -17.28
N ASP A 353 26.27 -5.80 -17.41
CA ASP A 353 25.89 -4.39 -17.20
C ASP A 353 26.36 -3.88 -15.82
N GLU A 354 27.05 -2.73 -15.82
CA GLU A 354 27.55 -2.04 -14.62
C GLU A 354 27.21 -0.53 -14.69
N PRO A 355 25.94 -0.14 -14.51
CA PRO A 355 25.54 1.26 -14.44
C PRO A 355 26.24 2.00 -13.28
N ILE A 356 26.28 3.33 -13.37
CA ILE A 356 26.75 4.17 -12.27
C ILE A 356 25.57 4.37 -11.31
N PHE A 357 25.74 3.97 -10.07
CA PHE A 357 24.75 4.16 -9.01
C PHE A 357 25.26 5.16 -7.96
N THR A 358 24.36 5.75 -7.19
CA THR A 358 24.72 6.56 -6.02
C THR A 358 25.52 5.74 -5.01
N ASP A 359 25.08 4.49 -4.81
CA ASP A 359 25.65 3.53 -3.88
C ASP A 359 25.25 2.11 -4.35
N SER A 360 25.87 1.09 -3.79
CA SER A 360 25.58 -0.29 -4.16
C SER A 360 25.55 -1.26 -2.99
N LEU A 361 24.79 -2.34 -3.17
CA LEU A 361 24.79 -3.55 -2.35
C LEU A 361 25.00 -4.75 -3.25
N HIS A 362 25.46 -5.86 -2.66
CA HIS A 362 25.65 -7.13 -3.34
C HIS A 362 25.12 -8.26 -2.46
N LEU A 363 24.40 -9.19 -3.07
CA LEU A 363 23.95 -10.44 -2.47
C LEU A 363 24.27 -11.61 -3.41
N ASP A 364 24.99 -12.60 -2.90
CA ASP A 364 25.04 -13.93 -3.50
C ASP A 364 23.80 -14.71 -3.05
N MET A 365 22.95 -15.07 -4.01
CA MET A 365 21.70 -15.79 -3.72
C MET A 365 21.91 -17.17 -3.09
N THR A 366 23.13 -17.72 -3.15
CA THR A 366 23.46 -18.98 -2.46
C THR A 366 23.53 -18.83 -0.93
N GLU A 367 23.68 -17.60 -0.42
CA GLU A 367 23.76 -17.31 1.02
C GLU A 367 22.37 -17.19 1.69
N VAL A 368 21.30 -17.11 0.90
CA VAL A 368 19.93 -17.01 1.42
C VAL A 368 19.56 -18.28 2.18
N GLU A 369 18.90 -18.10 3.33
CA GLU A 369 18.40 -19.17 4.20
C GLU A 369 16.88 -19.02 4.42
N ALA A 370 16.21 -20.14 4.73
CA ALA A 370 14.77 -20.14 5.01
C ALA A 370 14.47 -19.25 6.22
N SER A 371 13.50 -18.34 6.08
CA SER A 371 13.22 -17.33 7.10
C SER A 371 11.76 -16.88 7.11
N LEU A 372 11.39 -16.26 8.23
CA LEU A 372 10.17 -15.49 8.39
C LEU A 372 10.53 -14.05 8.76
N ALA A 373 9.56 -13.15 8.79
CA ALA A 373 9.75 -11.82 9.37
C ALA A 373 8.65 -11.47 10.37
N GLY A 374 9.05 -10.96 11.54
CA GLY A 374 8.13 -10.65 12.64
C GLY A 374 8.82 -10.49 13.99
N PRO A 375 8.06 -10.34 15.09
CA PRO A 375 6.59 -10.47 15.16
C PRO A 375 5.81 -9.19 14.81
N LYS A 376 6.48 -8.05 14.57
CA LYS A 376 5.81 -6.74 14.43
C LYS A 376 6.22 -5.91 13.22
N ARG A 377 7.31 -6.24 12.52
CA ARG A 377 7.79 -5.46 11.37
C ARG A 377 8.29 -6.36 10.23
N PRO A 378 8.16 -5.94 8.96
CA PRO A 378 8.56 -6.75 7.80
C PRO A 378 10.07 -6.95 7.67
N GLN A 379 10.87 -6.04 8.22
CA GLN A 379 12.33 -6.12 8.20
C GLN A 379 12.94 -6.93 9.34
N ASP A 380 12.13 -7.38 10.30
CA ASP A 380 12.59 -8.19 11.44
C ASP A 380 12.72 -9.66 11.00
N ARG A 381 13.68 -9.93 10.11
CA ARG A 381 13.95 -11.28 9.59
C ARG A 381 14.43 -12.19 10.71
N VAL A 382 13.83 -13.38 10.81
CA VAL A 382 14.21 -14.45 11.73
C VAL A 382 14.42 -15.72 10.90
N ALA A 383 15.61 -16.31 10.97
CA ALA A 383 15.87 -17.59 10.32
C ALA A 383 14.93 -18.66 10.89
N LEU A 384 14.49 -19.63 10.07
CA LEU A 384 13.49 -20.62 10.47
C LEU A 384 13.86 -21.37 11.76
N LYS A 385 15.15 -21.72 11.90
CA LYS A 385 15.73 -22.39 13.08
C LYS A 385 15.68 -21.55 14.37
N ASP A 386 15.54 -20.24 14.25
CA ASP A 386 15.57 -19.28 15.38
C ASP A 386 14.17 -18.78 15.76
N MET A 387 13.11 -19.33 15.15
CA MET A 387 11.73 -18.89 15.39
C MET A 387 11.25 -19.10 16.83
N ALA A 388 11.51 -20.29 17.39
CA ALA A 388 11.12 -20.60 18.77
C ALA A 388 11.80 -19.66 19.77
N SER A 389 13.11 -19.43 19.61
CA SER A 389 13.88 -18.54 20.49
C SER A 389 13.49 -17.07 20.32
N ALA A 390 13.14 -16.64 19.10
CA ALA A 390 12.62 -15.29 18.86
C ALA A 390 11.26 -15.07 19.56
N PHE A 391 10.38 -16.07 19.55
CA PHE A 391 9.11 -15.99 20.26
C PHE A 391 9.27 -16.03 21.78
N GLU A 392 10.12 -16.91 22.31
CA GLU A 392 10.45 -16.95 23.74
C GLU A 392 10.98 -15.59 24.23
N LYS A 393 11.84 -14.95 23.44
CA LYS A 393 12.33 -13.59 23.73
C LYS A 393 11.19 -12.57 23.75
N PHE A 394 10.27 -12.62 22.80
CA PHE A 394 9.09 -11.76 22.80
C PHE A 394 8.25 -11.94 24.08
N MET A 395 8.02 -13.19 24.51
CA MET A 395 7.28 -13.50 25.74
C MET A 395 7.96 -12.93 26.99
N GLN A 396 9.29 -12.93 27.05
CA GLN A 396 10.04 -12.32 28.16
C GLN A 396 9.92 -10.79 28.20
N GLU A 397 9.77 -10.16 27.03
CA GLU A 397 9.62 -8.71 26.89
C GLU A 397 8.16 -8.25 27.09
N ASP A 398 7.17 -9.12 26.84
CA ASP A 398 5.74 -8.85 27.05
C ASP A 398 5.34 -8.98 28.53
N THR A 399 5.89 -8.12 29.40
CA THR A 399 5.74 -8.18 30.87
C THR A 399 4.36 -7.73 31.40
N LYS A 400 3.28 -7.85 30.61
CA LYS A 400 1.95 -7.32 30.95
C LYS A 400 0.94 -8.34 31.49
N ALA A 401 1.22 -9.65 31.43
CA ALA A 401 0.27 -10.65 31.89
C ALA A 401 0.27 -10.78 33.43
N GLU A 402 -0.89 -10.59 34.07
CA GLU A 402 -1.09 -11.06 35.45
C GLU A 402 -1.41 -12.56 35.45
N PRO A 403 -0.70 -13.39 36.23
CA PRO A 403 -0.89 -14.84 36.25
C PRO A 403 -2.29 -15.25 36.74
N THR A 404 -2.98 -16.10 35.97
CA THR A 404 -4.30 -16.63 36.35
C THR A 404 -4.21 -17.63 37.52
N ALA A 405 -5.31 -17.81 38.27
CA ALA A 405 -5.36 -18.73 39.40
C ALA A 405 -5.09 -20.20 39.00
N ASN A 406 -5.46 -20.60 37.78
CA ASN A 406 -5.17 -21.94 37.23
C ASN A 406 -3.71 -22.06 36.78
N GLY A 407 -3.12 -21.00 36.20
CA GLY A 407 -1.72 -21.00 35.77
C GLY A 407 -0.71 -21.16 36.91
N LYS A 408 -1.03 -20.62 38.10
CA LYS A 408 -0.23 -20.82 39.32
C LYS A 408 -0.21 -22.27 39.80
N LEU A 409 -1.34 -22.99 39.67
CA LEU A 409 -1.45 -24.40 40.06
C LEU A 409 -0.67 -25.31 39.10
N SER A 410 -0.63 -25.00 37.80
CA SER A 410 0.14 -25.78 36.81
C SER A 410 1.66 -25.52 36.90
N SER A 411 2.08 -24.29 37.21
CA SER A 411 3.50 -23.93 37.39
C SER A 411 4.15 -24.57 38.64
N GLU A 412 3.35 -25.03 39.62
CA GLU A 412 3.85 -25.68 40.83
C GLU A 412 4.08 -27.20 40.65
N GLY A 413 3.69 -27.79 39.51
CA GLY A 413 3.98 -29.17 39.13
C GLY A 413 5.30 -29.27 38.35
N GLY A 414 6.36 -29.75 39.00
CA GLY A 414 7.74 -29.71 38.50
C GLY A 414 8.04 -30.36 37.13
N GLN A 415 9.16 -29.89 36.57
CA GLN A 415 9.94 -30.37 35.41
C GLN A 415 9.44 -31.65 34.70
N THR A 416 9.13 -31.51 33.42
CA THR A 416 8.93 -32.64 32.50
C THR A 416 10.19 -33.52 32.44
N ALA A 417 9.99 -34.83 32.62
CA ALA A 417 11.03 -35.84 32.52
C ALA A 417 11.61 -35.92 31.09
N VAL A 418 12.86 -36.40 30.98
CA VAL A 418 13.54 -36.64 29.70
C VAL A 418 12.71 -37.63 28.85
N GLY A 419 12.17 -37.16 27.71
CA GLY A 419 11.38 -37.97 26.78
C GLY A 419 9.88 -37.60 26.65
N VAL A 420 9.43 -36.48 27.23
CA VAL A 420 8.07 -35.93 27.02
C VAL A 420 8.10 -34.87 25.90
N GLU A 421 7.05 -34.84 25.07
CA GLU A 421 6.78 -33.77 24.09
C GLU A 421 6.96 -32.39 24.75
N ARG A 422 7.54 -31.43 24.01
CA ARG A 422 7.66 -30.03 24.46
C ARG A 422 6.26 -29.52 24.85
N SER A 423 6.01 -29.36 26.15
CA SER A 423 4.78 -28.74 26.61
C SER A 423 4.87 -27.24 26.36
N PHE A 424 3.95 -26.71 25.55
CA PHE A 424 3.80 -25.27 25.34
C PHE A 424 2.97 -24.60 26.45
N GLU A 425 2.60 -25.35 27.49
CA GLU A 425 1.76 -24.84 28.58
C GLU A 425 2.45 -23.70 29.34
N HIS A 426 1.65 -22.67 29.59
CA HIS A 426 1.99 -21.44 30.30
C HIS A 426 0.83 -21.01 31.21
N ASP A 427 1.05 -20.07 32.12
CA ASP A 427 0.03 -19.60 33.07
C ASP A 427 -1.20 -18.90 32.42
N THR A 428 -1.07 -18.50 31.16
CA THR A 428 -2.10 -17.87 30.33
C THR A 428 -2.88 -18.89 29.48
N SER A 429 -2.47 -20.16 29.46
CA SER A 429 -3.10 -21.22 28.65
C SER A 429 -4.56 -21.43 29.06
N GLN A 430 -5.42 -21.68 28.08
CA GLN A 430 -6.86 -21.86 28.30
C GLN A 430 -7.35 -23.16 27.68
N ALA A 431 -8.15 -23.91 28.45
CA ALA A 431 -8.89 -25.04 27.91
C ALA A 431 -10.01 -24.53 27.00
N VAL A 432 -10.07 -25.05 25.78
CA VAL A 432 -11.06 -24.69 24.78
C VAL A 432 -11.81 -25.94 24.36
N LYS A 433 -13.14 -25.81 24.30
CA LYS A 433 -14.02 -26.75 23.65
C LYS A 433 -14.54 -26.10 22.37
N LEU A 434 -14.11 -26.61 21.22
CA LEU A 434 -14.56 -26.17 19.91
C LEU A 434 -15.20 -27.36 19.20
N ASP A 435 -16.48 -27.25 18.87
CA ASP A 435 -17.31 -28.36 18.42
C ASP A 435 -17.25 -29.56 19.42
N ASP A 436 -16.87 -30.74 18.93
CA ASP A 436 -16.70 -31.98 19.71
C ASP A 436 -15.23 -32.23 20.13
N GLN A 437 -14.35 -31.22 20.01
CA GLN A 437 -12.92 -31.34 20.34
C GLN A 437 -12.56 -30.50 21.58
N ASP A 438 -11.87 -31.14 22.51
CA ASP A 438 -11.28 -30.49 23.69
C ASP A 438 -9.76 -30.38 23.51
N PHE A 439 -9.20 -29.18 23.65
CA PHE A 439 -7.75 -28.95 23.59
C PHE A 439 -7.32 -27.78 24.49
N ASN A 440 -6.01 -27.67 24.72
CA ASN A 440 -5.43 -26.54 25.44
C ASN A 440 -4.84 -25.55 24.42
N LEU A 441 -5.34 -24.31 24.43
CA LEU A 441 -4.75 -23.22 23.64
C LEU A 441 -3.61 -22.61 24.45
N ASN A 442 -2.43 -22.56 23.85
CA ASN A 442 -1.19 -22.14 24.50
C ASN A 442 -0.62 -20.88 23.85
N PRO A 443 0.20 -20.07 24.54
CA PRO A 443 0.95 -18.99 23.91
C PRO A 443 1.73 -19.46 22.67
N GLY A 444 1.83 -18.58 21.68
CA GLY A 444 2.41 -18.90 20.38
C GLY A 444 1.49 -19.70 19.46
N ALA A 445 0.28 -20.08 19.90
CA ALA A 445 -0.68 -20.76 19.03
C ALA A 445 -0.92 -19.95 17.74
N VAL A 446 -0.80 -20.63 16.60
CA VAL A 446 -1.11 -20.06 15.29
C VAL A 446 -2.63 -20.08 15.16
N VAL A 447 -3.27 -18.92 15.34
CA VAL A 447 -4.74 -18.82 15.24
C VAL A 447 -5.20 -18.37 13.86
N ILE A 448 -4.29 -17.84 13.04
CA ILE A 448 -4.52 -17.49 11.63
C ILE A 448 -3.35 -18.02 10.80
N ALA A 449 -3.65 -18.79 9.77
CA ALA A 449 -2.70 -19.21 8.73
C ALA A 449 -3.27 -18.85 7.35
N ALA A 450 -2.76 -17.80 6.72
CA ALA A 450 -3.37 -17.24 5.50
C ALA A 450 -2.41 -17.23 4.31
N ILE A 451 -2.74 -17.99 3.26
CA ILE A 451 -2.13 -17.81 1.95
C ILE A 451 -2.90 -16.69 1.26
N THR A 452 -2.29 -15.51 1.24
CA THR A 452 -2.89 -14.23 0.83
C THR A 452 -1.84 -13.34 0.13
N SER A 453 -2.25 -12.14 -0.26
CA SER A 453 -1.44 -11.08 -0.89
C SER A 453 -1.01 -11.35 -2.33
N CYS A 454 -1.06 -10.29 -3.14
CA CYS A 454 -0.43 -10.26 -4.46
C CYS A 454 1.09 -10.54 -4.41
N THR A 455 1.76 -10.32 -3.28
CA THR A 455 3.22 -10.53 -3.11
C THR A 455 3.65 -11.96 -3.46
N ASN A 456 2.89 -12.96 -3.01
CA ASN A 456 3.24 -14.38 -3.16
C ASN A 456 2.23 -15.15 -4.02
N THR A 457 0.95 -14.74 -4.06
CA THR A 457 -0.07 -15.46 -4.85
C THR A 457 0.08 -15.26 -6.36
N SER A 458 0.82 -14.24 -6.78
CA SER A 458 1.25 -14.04 -8.18
C SER A 458 2.42 -14.92 -8.61
N ASN A 459 2.96 -15.72 -7.70
CA ASN A 459 4.13 -16.55 -7.94
C ASN A 459 3.74 -18.04 -7.95
N PRO A 460 3.63 -18.66 -9.14
CA PRO A 460 3.23 -20.05 -9.26
C PRO A 460 4.15 -21.00 -8.49
N SER A 461 5.45 -20.75 -8.43
CA SER A 461 6.41 -21.64 -7.77
C SER A 461 6.08 -21.86 -6.30
N VAL A 462 5.81 -20.79 -5.55
CA VAL A 462 5.47 -20.91 -4.12
C VAL A 462 4.04 -21.39 -3.89
N MET A 463 3.11 -21.12 -4.81
CA MET A 463 1.75 -21.62 -4.74
C MET A 463 1.69 -23.14 -5.00
N MET A 464 2.41 -23.62 -6.02
CA MET A 464 2.57 -25.06 -6.30
C MET A 464 3.32 -25.75 -5.17
N ALA A 465 4.34 -25.12 -4.58
CA ALA A 465 5.03 -25.66 -3.40
C ALA A 465 4.09 -25.83 -2.20
N ALA A 466 3.19 -24.88 -1.94
CA ALA A 466 2.20 -25.00 -0.87
C ALA A 466 1.24 -26.17 -1.12
N GLY A 467 0.75 -26.32 -2.35
CA GLY A 467 -0.11 -27.45 -2.74
C GLY A 467 0.60 -28.79 -2.61
N LEU A 468 1.85 -28.90 -3.09
CA LEU A 468 2.64 -30.13 -2.99
C LEU A 468 2.96 -30.51 -1.54
N LEU A 469 3.26 -29.52 -0.69
CA LEU A 469 3.44 -29.74 0.73
C LEU A 469 2.13 -30.24 1.38
N ALA A 470 0.99 -29.66 1.02
CA ALA A 470 -0.32 -30.12 1.48
C ALA A 470 -0.59 -31.58 1.07
N ARG A 471 -0.30 -31.94 -0.19
CA ARG A 471 -0.41 -33.32 -0.69
C ARG A 471 0.42 -34.30 0.15
N LYS A 472 1.71 -34.00 0.32
CA LYS A 472 2.64 -34.85 1.10
C LYS A 472 2.22 -34.96 2.57
N ALA A 473 1.73 -33.87 3.17
CA ALA A 473 1.20 -33.88 4.53
C ALA A 473 0.00 -34.84 4.66
N ARG A 474 -0.92 -34.81 3.70
CA ARG A 474 -2.11 -35.69 3.67
C ARG A 474 -1.76 -37.15 3.42
N GLU A 475 -0.82 -37.43 2.52
CA GLU A 475 -0.29 -38.78 2.29
C GLU A 475 0.29 -39.37 3.58
N LYS A 476 0.91 -38.53 4.40
CA LYS A 476 1.39 -38.88 5.75
C LYS A 476 0.30 -38.91 6.81
N GLY A 477 -0.91 -38.45 6.54
CA GLY A 477 -2.04 -38.47 7.48
C GLY A 477 -2.10 -37.26 8.43
N LEU A 478 -1.32 -36.20 8.15
CA LEU A 478 -1.38 -34.96 8.92
C LEU A 478 -2.62 -34.13 8.56
N THR A 479 -3.13 -33.40 9.54
CA THR A 479 -4.20 -32.39 9.39
C THR A 479 -3.82 -31.11 10.11
N THR A 480 -4.43 -29.99 9.73
CA THR A 480 -4.29 -28.73 10.46
C THR A 480 -4.90 -28.82 11.85
N LYS A 481 -4.39 -28.01 12.79
CA LYS A 481 -4.93 -27.98 14.16
C LYS A 481 -6.29 -27.26 14.17
N PRO A 482 -7.25 -27.69 15.01
CA PRO A 482 -8.64 -27.24 14.94
C PRO A 482 -8.86 -25.75 15.28
N TRP A 483 -7.95 -25.12 16.01
CA TRP A 483 -8.01 -23.69 16.33
C TRP A 483 -7.49 -22.77 15.23
N VAL A 484 -6.88 -23.31 14.17
CA VAL A 484 -6.23 -22.51 13.13
C VAL A 484 -7.25 -22.06 12.11
N LYS A 485 -7.46 -20.74 11.99
CA LYS A 485 -8.20 -20.15 10.87
C LYS A 485 -7.35 -20.17 9.60
N THR A 486 -7.59 -21.16 8.74
CA THR A 486 -6.93 -21.31 7.44
C THR A 486 -7.69 -20.58 6.32
N SER A 487 -6.96 -20.01 5.37
CA SER A 487 -7.57 -19.34 4.20
C SER A 487 -6.65 -19.29 2.99
N LEU A 488 -7.22 -19.45 1.80
CA LEU A 488 -6.57 -19.21 0.51
C LEU A 488 -7.29 -18.07 -0.22
N ALA A 489 -6.59 -16.95 -0.40
CA ALA A 489 -7.10 -15.78 -1.11
C ALA A 489 -6.14 -15.41 -2.26
N PRO A 490 -6.31 -16.01 -3.46
CA PRO A 490 -5.46 -15.74 -4.60
C PRO A 490 -5.66 -14.33 -5.17
N GLY A 491 -4.62 -13.78 -5.79
CA GLY A 491 -4.73 -12.47 -6.45
C GLY A 491 -5.23 -12.51 -7.89
N SER A 492 -5.50 -13.67 -8.48
CA SER A 492 -6.28 -13.82 -9.71
C SER A 492 -6.90 -15.22 -9.80
N LYS A 493 -7.89 -15.39 -10.66
CA LYS A 493 -8.53 -16.69 -10.95
C LYS A 493 -7.58 -17.70 -11.59
N VAL A 494 -6.54 -17.22 -12.31
CA VAL A 494 -5.52 -18.08 -12.94
C VAL A 494 -4.82 -18.97 -11.90
N VAL A 495 -4.68 -18.49 -10.67
CA VAL A 495 -4.11 -19.28 -9.56
C VAL A 495 -4.94 -20.50 -9.24
N THR A 496 -6.26 -20.35 -9.21
CA THR A 496 -7.17 -21.47 -8.99
C THR A 496 -7.11 -22.44 -10.17
N ASP A 497 -7.14 -21.94 -11.41
CA ASP A 497 -7.06 -22.75 -12.62
C ASP A 497 -5.81 -23.65 -12.66
N TYR A 498 -4.62 -23.13 -12.32
CA TYR A 498 -3.42 -23.97 -12.33
C TYR A 498 -3.34 -24.93 -11.13
N LEU A 499 -3.89 -24.56 -9.96
CA LEU A 499 -3.94 -25.45 -8.79
C LEU A 499 -4.89 -26.63 -9.06
N GLU A 500 -5.97 -26.40 -9.79
CA GLU A 500 -6.89 -27.43 -10.26
C GLU A 500 -6.23 -28.29 -11.34
N ALA A 501 -5.55 -27.69 -12.32
CA ALA A 501 -4.85 -28.44 -13.37
C ALA A 501 -3.73 -29.35 -12.81
N ALA A 502 -3.08 -28.94 -11.71
CA ALA A 502 -2.08 -29.74 -11.01
C ALA A 502 -2.67 -30.74 -9.98
N ASP A 503 -4.00 -30.77 -9.82
CA ASP A 503 -4.74 -31.55 -8.81
C ASP A 503 -4.27 -31.28 -7.37
N LEU A 504 -3.92 -30.03 -7.07
CA LEU A 504 -3.44 -29.58 -5.75
C LEU A 504 -4.52 -28.84 -4.95
N ASN A 505 -5.59 -28.40 -5.60
CA ASN A 505 -6.68 -27.68 -4.92
C ASN A 505 -7.34 -28.54 -3.84
N TYR A 506 -7.62 -29.82 -4.15
CA TYR A 506 -8.20 -30.77 -3.20
C TYR A 506 -7.30 -31.01 -1.97
N ASP A 507 -5.98 -31.01 -2.16
CA ASP A 507 -5.02 -31.18 -1.07
C ASP A 507 -5.01 -29.97 -0.12
N LEU A 508 -5.06 -28.76 -0.67
CA LEU A 508 -5.18 -27.52 0.11
C LEU A 508 -6.53 -27.44 0.84
N ASP A 509 -7.63 -27.73 0.15
CA ASP A 509 -8.98 -27.75 0.70
C ASP A 509 -9.11 -28.69 1.90
N ALA A 510 -8.50 -29.88 1.81
CA ALA A 510 -8.54 -30.87 2.89
C ALA A 510 -7.76 -30.45 4.14
N LEU A 511 -6.86 -29.47 4.02
CA LEU A 511 -6.19 -28.81 5.15
C LEU A 511 -6.90 -27.51 5.59
N GLY A 512 -8.05 -27.19 4.98
CA GLY A 512 -8.86 -26.01 5.26
C GLY A 512 -8.41 -24.75 4.50
N PHE A 513 -7.42 -24.84 3.62
CA PHE A 513 -7.02 -23.74 2.74
C PHE A 513 -7.98 -23.60 1.55
N ASN A 514 -9.28 -23.55 1.84
CA ASN A 514 -10.31 -23.32 0.86
C ASN A 514 -10.21 -21.90 0.29
N LEU A 515 -10.62 -21.75 -0.96
CA LEU A 515 -10.81 -20.44 -1.58
C LEU A 515 -11.79 -19.62 -0.73
N VAL A 516 -11.35 -18.44 -0.27
CA VAL A 516 -12.20 -17.51 0.51
C VAL A 516 -12.58 -16.24 -0.25
N GLY A 517 -11.88 -15.93 -1.35
CA GLY A 517 -12.10 -14.72 -2.14
C GLY A 517 -10.90 -14.36 -3.02
N TYR A 518 -11.15 -13.62 -4.11
CA TYR A 518 -10.10 -13.01 -4.94
C TYR A 518 -9.92 -11.54 -4.55
N GLY A 519 -9.12 -11.29 -3.52
CA GLY A 519 -8.93 -9.94 -2.98
C GLY A 519 -7.91 -9.89 -1.84
N CYS A 520 -7.61 -8.67 -1.37
CA CYS A 520 -6.57 -8.40 -0.40
C CYS A 520 -6.78 -9.12 0.95
N THR A 521 -8.04 -9.33 1.38
CA THR A 521 -8.42 -10.14 2.55
C THR A 521 -7.49 -9.94 3.76
N THR A 522 -6.90 -11.01 4.30
CA THR A 522 -6.03 -10.97 5.49
C THR A 522 -4.81 -10.06 5.32
N CYS A 523 -4.28 -9.87 4.09
CA CYS A 523 -3.14 -8.98 3.84
C CYS A 523 -3.41 -7.52 4.24
N ILE A 524 -4.64 -7.05 4.06
CA ILE A 524 -5.04 -5.68 4.42
C ILE A 524 -5.66 -5.58 5.82
N GLY A 525 -5.77 -6.70 6.55
CA GLY A 525 -6.45 -6.79 7.85
C GLY A 525 -7.93 -7.15 7.76
N ASN A 526 -8.43 -7.47 6.56
CA ASN A 526 -9.79 -7.99 6.36
C ASN A 526 -9.85 -9.49 6.68
N SER A 527 -9.24 -9.90 7.79
CA SER A 527 -9.11 -11.29 8.20
C SER A 527 -10.41 -11.89 8.76
N GLY A 528 -11.46 -11.08 8.97
CA GLY A 528 -12.71 -11.49 9.60
C GLY A 528 -12.55 -11.98 11.06
N PRO A 529 -13.64 -12.43 11.70
CA PRO A 529 -13.62 -12.89 13.10
C PRO A 529 -12.93 -14.27 13.24
N LEU A 530 -12.38 -14.57 14.41
CA LEU A 530 -12.04 -15.94 14.78
C LEU A 530 -13.29 -16.67 15.29
N ALA A 531 -13.19 -17.96 15.59
CA ALA A 531 -14.26 -18.66 16.30
C ALA A 531 -14.46 -18.05 17.70
N ASP A 532 -15.71 -17.89 18.13
CA ASP A 532 -16.07 -17.21 19.39
C ASP A 532 -15.35 -17.82 20.60
N GLU A 533 -15.21 -19.15 20.63
CA GLU A 533 -14.52 -19.88 21.68
C GLU A 533 -13.02 -19.56 21.72
N ILE A 534 -12.41 -19.35 20.56
CA ILE A 534 -11.01 -18.95 20.43
C ILE A 534 -10.81 -17.50 20.84
N GLU A 535 -11.68 -16.58 20.40
CA GLU A 535 -11.60 -15.17 20.81
C GLU A 535 -11.75 -15.01 22.32
N LYS A 536 -12.69 -15.75 22.90
CA LYS A 536 -12.91 -15.80 24.35
C LYS A 536 -11.68 -16.33 25.07
N ALA A 537 -11.09 -17.44 24.61
CA ALA A 537 -9.89 -18.01 25.21
C ALA A 537 -8.68 -17.06 25.16
N ILE A 538 -8.46 -16.39 24.03
CA ILE A 538 -7.38 -15.40 23.89
C ILE A 538 -7.59 -14.24 24.87
N SER A 539 -8.84 -13.74 24.97
CA SER A 539 -9.17 -12.59 25.81
C SER A 539 -9.13 -12.92 27.29
N ASP A 540 -9.71 -14.05 27.71
CA ASP A 540 -9.74 -14.49 29.12
C ASP A 540 -8.33 -14.79 29.65
N GLY A 541 -7.43 -15.30 28.79
CA GLY A 541 -6.05 -15.61 29.14
C GLY A 541 -5.04 -14.49 28.87
N ASP A 542 -5.45 -13.34 28.30
CA ASP A 542 -4.54 -12.31 27.74
C ASP A 542 -3.40 -12.91 26.87
N MET A 543 -3.75 -13.92 26.06
CA MET A 543 -2.79 -14.82 25.45
C MET A 543 -2.05 -14.17 24.27
N ALA A 544 -0.72 -14.30 24.26
CA ALA A 544 0.09 -13.95 23.10
C ALA A 544 0.01 -15.03 22.01
N VAL A 545 -0.94 -14.87 21.09
CA VAL A 545 -1.11 -15.75 19.92
C VAL A 545 -0.45 -15.19 18.67
N ALA A 546 -0.34 -16.03 17.64
CA ALA A 546 0.35 -15.74 16.39
C ALA A 546 -0.57 -15.81 15.16
N SER A 547 -0.28 -14.98 14.16
CA SER A 547 -0.68 -15.22 12.77
C SER A 547 0.55 -15.50 11.90
N VAL A 548 0.39 -16.37 10.91
CA VAL A 548 1.39 -16.63 9.88
C VAL A 548 0.72 -16.40 8.53
N LEU A 549 1.28 -15.49 7.72
CA LEU A 549 0.67 -15.08 6.46
C LEU A 549 1.70 -14.86 5.35
N SER A 550 1.32 -15.13 4.11
CA SER A 550 2.14 -14.82 2.93
C SER A 550 2.02 -13.38 2.45
N GLY A 551 1.78 -12.46 3.38
CA GLY A 551 1.65 -11.02 3.13
C GLY A 551 2.98 -10.29 3.07
N ASN A 552 2.90 -8.95 3.12
CA ASN A 552 4.05 -8.04 3.16
C ASN A 552 4.10 -7.16 4.42
N ARG A 553 3.00 -7.08 5.20
CA ARG A 553 2.92 -6.28 6.43
C ARG A 553 2.39 -7.09 7.60
N ASN A 554 3.02 -6.89 8.75
CA ASN A 554 2.78 -7.63 9.99
C ASN A 554 2.79 -6.74 11.24
N PHE A 555 2.45 -5.46 11.08
CA PHE A 555 2.35 -4.53 12.22
C PHE A 555 1.30 -4.99 13.23
N GLU A 556 1.56 -4.75 14.52
CA GLU A 556 0.64 -5.14 15.60
C GLU A 556 -0.73 -4.47 15.45
N GLY A 557 -1.81 -5.27 15.44
CA GLY A 557 -3.19 -4.81 15.25
C GLY A 557 -3.57 -4.57 13.78
N ARG A 558 -2.67 -4.83 12.82
CA ARG A 558 -2.97 -4.73 11.38
C ARG A 558 -3.66 -5.98 10.85
N VAL A 559 -3.21 -7.17 11.22
CA VAL A 559 -3.73 -8.43 10.68
C VAL A 559 -5.06 -8.80 11.34
N HIS A 560 -5.08 -8.89 12.68
CA HIS A 560 -6.29 -9.14 13.46
C HIS A 560 -6.15 -8.46 14.84
N PRO A 561 -7.21 -7.88 15.43
CA PRO A 561 -7.14 -7.12 16.69
C PRO A 561 -6.69 -7.95 17.90
N LEU A 562 -6.98 -9.27 17.93
CA LEU A 562 -6.61 -10.17 19.02
C LEU A 562 -5.22 -10.81 18.88
N VAL A 563 -4.49 -10.55 17.79
CA VAL A 563 -3.22 -11.20 17.50
C VAL A 563 -2.03 -10.27 17.79
N LYS A 564 -1.24 -10.62 18.80
CA LYS A 564 -0.08 -9.84 19.26
C LYS A 564 1.18 -10.04 18.39
N THR A 565 1.34 -11.22 17.77
CA THR A 565 2.51 -11.56 16.94
C THR A 565 2.11 -11.97 15.52
N ASN A 566 2.73 -11.41 14.50
CA ASN A 566 2.38 -11.64 13.10
C ASN A 566 3.66 -11.94 12.30
N TRP A 567 3.65 -13.03 11.53
CA TRP A 567 4.83 -13.56 10.86
C TRP A 567 4.62 -13.68 9.36
N LEU A 568 5.45 -12.98 8.58
CA LEU A 568 5.49 -13.08 7.13
C LEU A 568 6.27 -14.34 6.74
N ALA A 569 5.70 -15.19 5.91
CA ALA A 569 6.31 -16.46 5.51
C ALA A 569 5.93 -16.84 4.08
N SER A 570 6.69 -17.76 3.47
CA SER A 570 6.30 -18.32 2.18
C SER A 570 5.00 -19.15 2.29
N PRO A 571 4.16 -19.22 1.25
CA PRO A 571 2.98 -20.08 1.23
C PRO A 571 3.18 -21.52 1.78
N PRO A 572 4.24 -22.28 1.42
CA PRO A 572 4.47 -23.59 2.03
C PRO A 572 4.77 -23.53 3.54
N LEU A 573 5.46 -22.49 4.02
CA LEU A 573 5.66 -22.30 5.47
C LEU A 573 4.36 -21.93 6.19
N VAL A 574 3.43 -21.20 5.54
CA VAL A 574 2.09 -20.95 6.10
C VAL A 574 1.37 -22.28 6.34
N VAL A 575 1.41 -23.21 5.37
CA VAL A 575 0.83 -24.55 5.52
C VAL A 575 1.55 -25.32 6.64
N ALA A 576 2.88 -25.30 6.68
CA ALA A 576 3.65 -25.98 7.72
C ALA A 576 3.31 -25.50 9.14
N TYR A 577 3.16 -24.19 9.35
CA TYR A 577 2.76 -23.64 10.65
C TYR A 577 1.29 -23.90 10.99
N ALA A 578 0.41 -24.07 9.99
CA ALA A 578 -0.97 -24.52 10.24
C ALA A 578 -1.03 -25.99 10.72
N LEU A 579 -0.12 -26.84 10.22
CA LEU A 579 0.03 -28.22 10.69
C LEU A 579 0.63 -28.28 12.11
N ALA A 580 1.69 -27.51 12.36
CA ALA A 580 2.32 -27.43 13.68
C ALA A 580 1.39 -26.79 14.74
N GLY A 581 0.65 -25.76 14.34
CA GLY A 581 -0.32 -25.04 15.17
C GLY A 581 0.27 -24.12 16.23
N ASN A 582 1.60 -24.02 16.35
CA ASN A 582 2.29 -23.12 17.28
C ASN A 582 3.65 -22.66 16.72
N VAL A 583 3.96 -21.36 16.84
CA VAL A 583 5.25 -20.80 16.36
C VAL A 583 6.44 -21.19 17.23
N GLN A 584 6.21 -21.73 18.44
CA GLN A 584 7.25 -22.29 19.31
C GLN A 584 7.74 -23.67 18.84
N CYS A 585 7.06 -24.31 17.87
CA CYS A 585 7.54 -25.54 17.26
C CYS A 585 8.78 -25.24 16.41
N ASP A 586 9.92 -25.85 16.73
CA ASP A 586 11.12 -25.75 15.91
C ASP A 586 10.96 -26.66 14.69
N LEU A 587 10.45 -26.11 13.59
CA LEU A 587 10.20 -26.87 12.35
C LEU A 587 11.46 -27.55 11.77
N SER A 588 12.66 -27.19 12.25
CA SER A 588 13.91 -27.82 11.83
C SER A 588 14.18 -29.16 12.54
N ASN A 589 13.65 -29.33 13.76
CA ASN A 589 14.01 -30.45 14.66
C ASN A 589 12.80 -31.16 15.28
N ASP A 590 11.67 -30.48 15.46
CA ASP A 590 10.47 -31.01 16.07
C ASP A 590 9.56 -31.65 14.98
N PRO A 591 8.85 -32.76 15.30
CA PRO A 591 7.87 -33.33 14.37
C PRO A 591 6.63 -32.44 14.25
N LEU A 592 6.04 -32.40 13.06
CA LEU A 592 4.75 -31.72 12.80
C LEU A 592 3.56 -32.51 13.36
N GLY A 593 3.74 -33.83 13.48
CA GLY A 593 2.76 -34.77 13.99
C GLY A 593 3.23 -36.21 13.74
N GLU A 594 2.33 -37.16 13.95
CA GLU A 594 2.55 -38.57 13.69
C GLU A 594 1.84 -38.99 12.40
N ASP A 595 2.42 -39.94 11.67
CA ASP A 595 1.75 -40.59 10.55
C ASP A 595 0.70 -41.61 11.01
N ARG A 596 0.01 -42.24 10.06
CA ARG A 596 -1.02 -43.25 10.35
C ARG A 596 -0.50 -44.47 11.13
N ASP A 597 0.81 -44.71 11.11
CA ASP A 597 1.48 -45.81 11.80
C ASP A 597 2.12 -45.36 13.13
N GLY A 598 1.95 -44.08 13.52
CA GLY A 598 2.50 -43.51 14.74
C GLY A 598 3.96 -43.05 14.63
N ASN A 599 4.53 -42.93 13.42
CA ASN A 599 5.91 -42.45 13.26
C ASN A 599 5.94 -40.91 13.20
N PRO A 600 6.96 -40.25 13.79
CA PRO A 600 7.10 -38.80 13.69
C PRO A 600 7.35 -38.35 12.25
N VAL A 601 6.61 -37.33 11.81
CA VAL A 601 6.75 -36.69 10.49
C VAL A 601 7.38 -35.32 10.67
N TYR A 602 8.51 -35.07 10.01
CA TYR A 602 9.23 -33.80 10.07
C TYR A 602 8.98 -32.96 8.82
N LEU A 603 9.27 -31.65 8.88
CA LEU A 603 9.13 -30.74 7.74
C LEU A 603 9.87 -31.25 6.49
N LYS A 604 11.10 -31.73 6.66
CA LYS A 604 11.93 -32.29 5.59
C LYS A 604 11.30 -33.49 4.87
N ASP A 605 10.39 -34.21 5.53
CA ASP A 605 9.74 -35.40 4.96
C ASP A 605 8.61 -35.03 4.00
N ILE A 606 8.07 -33.81 4.11
CA ILE A 606 6.95 -33.31 3.31
C ILE A 606 7.31 -32.08 2.47
N TRP A 607 8.52 -31.54 2.60
CA TRP A 607 8.95 -30.40 1.79
C TRP A 607 9.14 -30.81 0.31
N PRO A 608 8.58 -30.09 -0.65
CA PRO A 608 8.75 -30.39 -2.06
C PRO A 608 10.15 -30.01 -2.55
N SER A 609 10.73 -30.84 -3.42
CA SER A 609 11.96 -30.53 -4.15
C SER A 609 11.69 -29.52 -5.26
N GLN A 610 12.75 -28.82 -5.70
CA GLN A 610 12.61 -27.85 -6.81
C GLN A 610 12.20 -28.53 -8.13
N ALA A 611 12.55 -29.80 -8.34
CA ALA A 611 12.15 -30.56 -9.52
C ALA A 611 10.63 -30.85 -9.52
N GLU A 612 10.06 -31.20 -8.35
CA GLU A 612 8.62 -31.39 -8.20
C GLU A 612 7.87 -30.07 -8.44
N ILE A 613 8.38 -28.96 -7.90
CA ILE A 613 7.80 -27.63 -8.09
C ILE A 613 7.85 -27.23 -9.57
N ALA A 614 9.00 -27.37 -10.24
CA ALA A 614 9.14 -27.05 -11.66
C ALA A 614 8.15 -27.86 -12.52
N THR A 615 8.02 -29.16 -12.25
CA THR A 615 7.05 -30.04 -12.95
C THR A 615 5.60 -29.57 -12.74
N ALA A 616 5.25 -29.11 -11.54
CA ALA A 616 3.92 -28.57 -11.28
C ALA A 616 3.72 -27.22 -12.00
N VAL A 617 4.73 -26.34 -12.01
CA VAL A 617 4.68 -25.03 -12.69
C VAL A 617 4.51 -25.17 -14.21
N GLU A 618 4.96 -26.26 -14.83
CA GLU A 618 4.70 -26.55 -16.25
C GLU A 618 3.21 -26.65 -16.60
N GLN A 619 2.31 -26.82 -15.62
CA GLN A 619 0.86 -26.81 -15.84
C GLN A 619 0.31 -25.39 -16.10
N VAL A 620 1.05 -24.36 -15.70
CA VAL A 620 0.68 -22.96 -15.95
C VAL A 620 0.87 -22.66 -17.43
N ASN A 621 -0.20 -22.26 -18.12
CA ASN A 621 -0.14 -22.02 -19.56
C ASN A 621 -0.98 -20.80 -19.99
N THR A 622 -0.65 -20.30 -21.17
CA THR A 622 -1.26 -19.09 -21.77
C THR A 622 -2.77 -19.17 -21.92
N ALA A 623 -3.35 -20.36 -22.14
CA ALA A 623 -4.79 -20.49 -22.32
C ALA A 623 -5.58 -20.13 -21.04
N MET A 624 -5.00 -20.37 -19.85
CA MET A 624 -5.59 -19.94 -18.57
C MET A 624 -5.68 -18.41 -18.49
N PHE A 625 -4.62 -17.71 -18.89
CA PHE A 625 -4.61 -16.24 -18.90
C PHE A 625 -5.60 -15.67 -19.91
N HIS A 626 -5.65 -16.20 -21.14
CA HIS A 626 -6.64 -15.75 -22.13
C HIS A 626 -8.08 -15.97 -21.68
N LYS A 627 -8.37 -17.11 -21.03
CA LYS A 627 -9.69 -17.41 -20.46
C LYS A 627 -10.08 -16.39 -19.40
N GLU A 628 -9.25 -16.23 -18.37
CA GLU A 628 -9.61 -15.39 -17.22
C GLU A 628 -9.55 -13.89 -17.53
N TYR A 629 -8.65 -13.45 -18.41
CA TYR A 629 -8.51 -12.04 -18.76
C TYR A 629 -9.33 -11.58 -19.97
N GLY A 630 -9.87 -12.50 -20.77
CA GLY A 630 -10.78 -12.17 -21.88
C GLY A 630 -12.06 -11.47 -21.41
N GLU A 631 -12.51 -11.74 -20.18
CA GLU A 631 -13.75 -11.20 -19.60
C GLU A 631 -13.49 -10.29 -18.37
N VAL A 632 -12.23 -9.83 -18.19
CA VAL A 632 -11.78 -9.13 -16.96
C VAL A 632 -12.60 -7.89 -16.58
N PHE A 633 -13.22 -7.21 -17.55
CA PHE A 633 -14.03 -6.00 -17.31
C PHE A 633 -15.53 -6.27 -17.26
N GLU A 634 -15.97 -7.50 -17.53
CA GLU A 634 -17.39 -7.81 -17.64
C GLU A 634 -18.10 -7.94 -16.29
N GLY A 635 -17.44 -8.63 -15.34
CA GLY A 635 -17.98 -8.94 -14.02
C GLY A 635 -19.03 -10.05 -14.01
N ASP A 636 -19.45 -10.44 -12.81
CA ASP A 636 -20.49 -11.45 -12.60
C ASP A 636 -21.90 -10.90 -12.92
N ASP A 637 -22.90 -11.78 -12.88
CA ASP A 637 -24.29 -11.41 -13.15
C ASP A 637 -24.83 -10.34 -12.18
N ILE A 638 -24.35 -10.35 -10.93
CA ILE A 638 -24.73 -9.37 -9.91
C ILE A 638 -24.18 -7.99 -10.30
N TRP A 639 -22.89 -7.89 -10.61
CA TRP A 639 -22.26 -6.68 -11.12
C TRP A 639 -22.96 -6.19 -12.36
N LYS A 640 -23.23 -7.07 -13.35
CA LYS A 640 -23.95 -6.74 -14.59
C LYS A 640 -25.38 -6.24 -14.36
N ALA A 641 -26.04 -6.63 -13.27
CA ALA A 641 -27.41 -6.22 -12.93
C ALA A 641 -27.54 -4.85 -12.24
N ILE A 642 -26.44 -4.28 -11.72
CA ILE A 642 -26.43 -2.96 -11.05
C ILE A 642 -26.90 -1.82 -11.97
N LYS A 643 -28.12 -1.31 -11.80
CA LYS A 643 -28.62 -0.20 -12.62
C LYS A 643 -28.02 1.13 -12.16
N VAL A 644 -27.37 1.84 -13.07
CA VAL A 644 -26.81 3.18 -12.83
C VAL A 644 -27.45 4.20 -13.77
N PRO A 645 -27.68 5.45 -13.31
CA PRO A 645 -28.25 6.50 -14.15
C PRO A 645 -27.24 7.01 -15.18
N GLU A 646 -27.70 7.30 -16.40
CA GLU A 646 -26.92 7.95 -17.46
C GLU A 646 -26.85 9.48 -17.20
N SER A 647 -26.18 9.90 -16.14
CA SER A 647 -25.99 11.31 -15.81
C SER A 647 -24.51 11.70 -15.77
N LYS A 648 -24.18 12.85 -16.39
CA LYS A 648 -22.81 13.41 -16.36
C LYS A 648 -22.40 13.87 -14.95
N VAL A 649 -23.36 14.41 -14.21
CA VAL A 649 -23.20 14.84 -12.81
C VAL A 649 -23.87 13.80 -11.93
N TYR A 650 -23.20 13.41 -10.85
CA TYR A 650 -23.73 12.41 -9.93
C TYR A 650 -24.93 12.96 -9.15
N GLN A 651 -25.98 12.16 -9.02
CA GLN A 651 -27.14 12.50 -8.19
C GLN A 651 -26.89 11.99 -6.78
N TRP A 652 -26.49 12.90 -5.88
CA TRP A 652 -26.13 12.57 -4.50
C TRP A 652 -27.36 12.05 -3.71
N PRO A 653 -27.36 10.77 -3.27
CA PRO A 653 -28.45 10.22 -2.48
C PRO A 653 -28.32 10.58 -0.99
N GLU A 654 -29.40 10.41 -0.24
CA GLU A 654 -29.36 10.35 1.22
C GLU A 654 -28.65 9.05 1.64
N SER A 655 -27.36 9.16 1.94
CA SER A 655 -26.46 8.02 2.04
C SER A 655 -25.57 8.06 3.28
N THR A 656 -25.12 6.88 3.72
CA THR A 656 -24.06 6.75 4.71
C THR A 656 -22.73 6.29 4.11
N TYR A 657 -22.63 6.07 2.79
CA TYR A 657 -21.40 5.67 2.09
C TYR A 657 -20.87 6.73 1.11
N ILE A 658 -21.74 7.39 0.34
CA ILE A 658 -21.39 8.33 -0.73
C ILE A 658 -22.10 9.67 -0.48
N GLN A 659 -21.36 10.70 -0.12
CA GLN A 659 -21.91 12.04 0.13
C GLN A 659 -21.10 13.11 -0.61
N HIS A 660 -21.78 14.18 -1.03
CA HIS A 660 -21.14 15.32 -1.67
C HIS A 660 -20.24 16.05 -0.67
N PRO A 661 -18.91 16.03 -0.81
CA PRO A 661 -18.03 16.78 0.07
C PRO A 661 -18.11 18.29 -0.16
N PRO A 662 -17.82 19.10 0.87
CA PRO A 662 -17.91 20.56 0.78
C PRO A 662 -16.66 21.21 0.15
N PHE A 663 -15.76 20.44 -0.47
CA PHE A 663 -14.44 20.92 -0.88
C PHE A 663 -14.48 22.13 -1.81
N PHE A 664 -15.48 22.19 -2.71
CA PHE A 664 -15.63 23.24 -3.71
C PHE A 664 -16.78 24.22 -3.39
N GLU A 665 -17.32 24.19 -2.17
CA GLU A 665 -18.39 25.12 -1.78
C GLU A 665 -17.89 26.57 -1.77
N GLY A 666 -18.63 27.46 -2.45
CA GLY A 666 -18.26 28.87 -2.56
C GLY A 666 -17.13 29.17 -3.54
N MET A 667 -16.59 28.17 -4.25
CA MET A 667 -15.49 28.37 -5.20
C MET A 667 -15.87 29.32 -6.35
N GLY A 668 -15.09 30.40 -6.51
CA GLY A 668 -15.15 31.31 -7.65
C GLY A 668 -14.19 30.92 -8.78
N ARG A 669 -14.33 31.59 -9.94
CA ARG A 669 -13.39 31.46 -11.08
C ARG A 669 -11.98 31.88 -10.69
N GLU A 670 -11.85 32.99 -9.99
CA GLU A 670 -10.59 33.45 -9.40
C GLU A 670 -10.38 32.84 -8.01
N PRO A 671 -9.13 32.62 -7.58
CA PRO A 671 -8.83 32.26 -6.20
C PRO A 671 -9.10 33.41 -5.23
N ASP A 672 -9.55 33.06 -4.02
CA ASP A 672 -9.64 34.00 -2.92
C ASP A 672 -8.24 34.46 -2.49
N ALA A 673 -8.14 35.66 -1.91
CA ALA A 673 -6.89 36.15 -1.37
C ALA A 673 -6.41 35.24 -0.21
N ILE A 674 -5.10 34.94 -0.18
CA ILE A 674 -4.51 34.23 0.96
C ILE A 674 -4.52 35.17 2.16
N GLU A 675 -5.18 34.74 3.24
CA GLU A 675 -5.21 35.43 4.52
C GLU A 675 -4.24 34.81 5.52
N ASP A 676 -3.62 35.68 6.33
CA ASP A 676 -2.86 35.29 7.51
C ASP A 676 -3.77 34.60 8.55
N VAL A 677 -3.16 33.79 9.42
CA VAL A 677 -3.88 33.09 10.49
C VAL A 677 -3.76 33.92 11.76
N HIS A 678 -4.88 34.27 12.39
CA HIS A 678 -4.89 35.08 13.62
C HIS A 678 -5.53 34.33 14.78
N ASN A 679 -4.82 34.30 15.91
CA ASN A 679 -5.29 33.75 17.19
C ASN A 679 -5.91 32.35 17.08
N ALA A 680 -5.26 31.47 16.30
CA ALA A 680 -5.68 30.08 16.16
C ALA A 680 -5.42 29.29 17.44
N ARG A 681 -6.26 28.28 17.70
CA ARG A 681 -6.10 27.36 18.82
C ARG A 681 -5.38 26.09 18.39
N VAL A 682 -4.59 25.52 19.30
CA VAL A 682 -3.96 24.23 19.09
C VAL A 682 -5.02 23.14 19.26
N LEU A 683 -5.36 22.44 18.18
CA LEU A 683 -6.35 21.34 18.21
C LEU A 683 -5.77 20.07 18.85
N ALA A 684 -4.52 19.76 18.50
CA ALA A 684 -3.76 18.63 19.02
C ALA A 684 -2.27 18.96 19.02
N MET A 685 -1.56 18.48 20.05
CA MET A 685 -0.10 18.52 20.13
C MET A 685 0.41 17.08 20.18
N LEU A 686 1.11 16.65 19.14
CA LEU A 686 1.45 15.26 18.91
C LEU A 686 2.95 15.02 18.98
N GLY A 687 3.31 13.78 19.31
CA GLY A 687 4.69 13.33 19.42
C GLY A 687 5.43 13.13 18.08
N ASP A 688 6.49 12.34 18.13
CA ASP A 688 7.25 11.92 16.95
C ASP A 688 6.57 10.74 16.24
N SER A 689 6.89 10.56 14.96
CA SER A 689 6.50 9.43 14.11
C SER A 689 4.98 9.15 14.11
N VAL A 690 4.18 10.22 14.14
CA VAL A 690 2.72 10.13 14.01
C VAL A 690 2.40 9.63 12.60
N THR A 691 1.85 8.43 12.50
CA THR A 691 1.51 7.82 11.22
C THR A 691 0.21 8.37 10.62
N THR A 692 0.01 8.20 9.31
CA THR A 692 -1.29 8.47 8.67
C THR A 692 -2.40 7.56 9.18
N ASP A 693 -2.09 6.41 9.80
CA ASP A 693 -3.06 5.58 10.53
C ASP A 693 -3.54 6.25 11.83
N HIS A 694 -2.68 7.02 12.51
CA HIS A 694 -3.10 7.83 13.66
C HIS A 694 -4.00 8.99 13.23
N ILE A 695 -3.65 9.64 12.11
CA ILE A 695 -4.39 10.80 11.58
C ILE A 695 -5.72 10.38 10.94
N SER A 696 -5.74 9.29 10.17
CA SER A 696 -6.92 8.80 9.45
C SER A 696 -6.96 7.26 9.50
N PRO A 697 -7.57 6.68 10.55
CA PRO A 697 -7.70 5.23 10.69
C PRO A 697 -8.56 4.65 9.57
N ALA A 698 -8.29 3.40 9.18
CA ALA A 698 -9.06 2.68 8.16
C ALA A 698 -9.84 1.47 8.70
N GLY A 699 -9.57 1.05 9.95
CA GLY A 699 -10.15 -0.14 10.56
C GLY A 699 -11.57 0.04 11.09
N ALA A 700 -11.95 -0.78 12.06
CA ALA A 700 -13.27 -0.79 12.66
C ALA A 700 -13.66 0.54 13.32
N ILE A 701 -14.96 0.87 13.28
CA ILE A 701 -15.54 2.06 13.90
C ILE A 701 -16.12 1.66 15.26
N LYS A 702 -15.72 2.33 16.34
CA LYS A 702 -16.27 2.05 17.68
C LYS A 702 -17.67 2.67 17.85
N PRO A 703 -18.64 2.01 18.49
CA PRO A 703 -19.99 2.55 18.73
C PRO A 703 -20.04 3.86 19.51
N ASP A 704 -19.12 4.05 20.44
CA ASP A 704 -19.02 5.24 21.28
C ASP A 704 -18.23 6.39 20.63
N SER A 705 -17.51 6.14 19.53
CA SER A 705 -16.78 7.18 18.79
C SER A 705 -17.72 8.17 18.09
N PRO A 706 -17.27 9.40 17.75
CA PRO A 706 -18.09 10.38 17.03
C PRO A 706 -18.71 9.82 15.75
N ALA A 707 -17.95 9.05 14.96
CA ALA A 707 -18.44 8.39 13.75
C ALA A 707 -19.49 7.31 14.05
N GLY A 708 -19.28 6.51 15.10
CA GLY A 708 -20.24 5.49 15.54
C GLY A 708 -21.55 6.09 16.02
N ARG A 709 -21.52 7.21 16.75
CA ARG A 709 -22.71 7.95 17.17
C ARG A 709 -23.48 8.50 15.96
N TYR A 710 -22.78 9.13 15.01
CA TYR A 710 -23.37 9.61 13.77
C TYR A 710 -24.06 8.50 12.96
N LEU A 711 -23.41 7.33 12.80
CA LEU A 711 -23.98 6.20 12.09
C LEU A 711 -25.25 5.67 12.78
N GLN A 712 -25.25 5.58 14.11
CA GLN A 712 -26.43 5.18 14.88
C GLN A 712 -27.57 6.19 14.78
N GLU A 713 -27.28 7.50 14.79
CA GLU A 713 -28.26 8.55 14.55
C GLU A 713 -28.91 8.43 13.16
N LYS A 714 -28.15 7.94 12.17
CA LYS A 714 -28.65 7.59 10.83
C LYS A 714 -29.31 6.21 10.75
N GLY A 715 -29.46 5.50 11.87
CA GLY A 715 -30.13 4.20 11.95
C GLY A 715 -29.27 2.99 11.58
N VAL A 716 -27.97 3.16 11.41
CA VAL A 716 -27.02 2.06 11.12
C VAL A 716 -26.67 1.34 12.42
N LYS A 717 -26.79 0.01 12.44
CA LYS A 717 -26.45 -0.81 13.62
C LYS A 717 -24.92 -0.99 13.72
N PRO A 718 -24.35 -1.20 14.92
CA PRO A 718 -22.92 -1.44 15.08
C PRO A 718 -22.32 -2.54 14.18
N VAL A 719 -23.04 -3.64 13.99
CA VAL A 719 -22.63 -4.74 13.09
C VAL A 719 -22.54 -4.32 11.62
N ASP A 720 -23.26 -3.26 11.24
CA ASP A 720 -23.34 -2.71 9.88
C ASP A 720 -22.47 -1.46 9.67
N PHE A 721 -21.67 -1.07 10.68
CA PHE A 721 -20.78 0.10 10.54
C PHE A 721 -19.75 -0.07 9.43
N ASN A 722 -19.35 -1.32 9.15
CA ASN A 722 -18.23 -1.63 8.28
C ASN A 722 -16.94 -0.98 8.84
N SER A 723 -15.99 -0.59 7.97
CA SER A 723 -14.72 0.04 8.35
C SER A 723 -14.65 1.51 7.95
N TYR A 724 -13.77 2.30 8.57
CA TYR A 724 -13.47 3.65 8.08
C TYR A 724 -13.01 3.64 6.61
N GLY A 725 -12.25 2.62 6.18
CA GLY A 725 -11.82 2.45 4.79
C GLY A 725 -13.00 2.38 3.81
N SER A 726 -14.04 1.62 4.17
CA SER A 726 -15.27 1.52 3.36
C SER A 726 -16.09 2.82 3.30
N ARG A 727 -15.91 3.72 4.30
CA ARG A 727 -16.68 4.96 4.45
C ARG A 727 -16.00 6.18 3.82
N ARG A 728 -14.94 5.98 3.04
CA ARG A 728 -14.15 7.08 2.44
C ARG A 728 -14.87 7.95 1.41
N GLY A 729 -16.02 7.50 0.89
CA GLY A 729 -16.90 8.34 0.08
C GLY A 729 -17.81 9.27 0.91
N ASN A 730 -17.77 9.17 2.25
CA ASN A 730 -18.60 9.93 3.16
C ASN A 730 -17.73 10.84 4.04
N HIS A 731 -17.75 12.14 3.73
CA HIS A 731 -16.95 13.12 4.45
C HIS A 731 -17.36 13.31 5.92
N GLU A 732 -18.65 13.13 6.27
CA GLU A 732 -19.11 13.24 7.65
C GLU A 732 -18.51 12.14 8.54
N VAL A 733 -18.43 10.90 8.03
CA VAL A 733 -17.82 9.78 8.77
C VAL A 733 -16.31 9.96 8.86
N MET A 734 -15.65 10.32 7.75
CA MET A 734 -14.20 10.42 7.73
C MET A 734 -13.67 11.62 8.51
N MET A 735 -14.37 12.76 8.50
CA MET A 735 -14.05 13.91 9.36
C MET A 735 -14.14 13.52 10.83
N ARG A 736 -15.16 12.77 11.24
CA ARG A 736 -15.31 12.23 12.60
C ARG A 736 -14.27 11.18 12.97
N GLY A 737 -13.75 10.45 11.98
CA GLY A 737 -12.65 9.50 12.14
C GLY A 737 -11.27 10.15 12.20
N THR A 738 -11.14 11.43 11.87
CA THR A 738 -9.84 12.11 11.81
C THR A 738 -9.28 12.29 13.23
N PHE A 739 -8.05 11.82 13.44
CA PHE A 739 -7.39 11.66 14.73
C PHE A 739 -8.10 10.74 15.73
N ALA A 740 -9.06 9.91 15.29
CA ALA A 740 -9.83 9.02 16.17
C ALA A 740 -9.14 7.68 16.50
N ASN A 741 -7.86 7.52 16.14
CA ASN A 741 -7.13 6.28 16.39
C ASN A 741 -6.98 6.04 17.90
N VAL A 742 -7.25 4.81 18.34
CA VAL A 742 -7.20 4.42 19.76
C VAL A 742 -5.80 4.44 20.37
N ARG A 743 -4.75 4.60 19.55
CA ARG A 743 -3.34 4.63 19.97
C ARG A 743 -2.70 6.01 19.84
N ILE A 744 -3.42 7.02 19.35
CA ILE A 744 -2.84 8.37 19.28
C ILE A 744 -2.56 8.89 20.69
N GLN A 745 -1.45 9.59 20.86
CA GLN A 745 -1.06 10.21 22.11
C GLN A 745 -1.00 11.71 21.89
N ASN A 746 -1.94 12.42 22.51
CA ASN A 746 -2.01 13.87 22.47
C ASN A 746 -1.34 14.42 23.73
N GLU A 747 -0.20 15.08 23.55
CA GLU A 747 0.63 15.67 24.62
C GLU A 747 -0.08 16.82 25.35
N MET A 748 -1.26 17.27 24.86
CA MET A 748 -2.14 18.16 25.62
C MET A 748 -2.76 17.48 26.84
N LEU A 749 -2.82 16.14 26.90
CA LEU A 749 -3.47 15.38 27.96
C LEU A 749 -2.46 14.51 28.73
N ASP A 750 -2.62 14.42 30.05
CA ASP A 750 -1.75 13.61 30.90
C ASP A 750 -2.15 12.13 30.87
N GLY A 751 -1.35 11.30 30.20
CA GLY A 751 -1.50 9.84 30.21
C GLY A 751 -2.70 9.30 29.44
N VAL A 752 -3.38 10.12 28.65
CA VAL A 752 -4.53 9.70 27.84
C VAL A 752 -4.05 9.18 26.48
N VAL A 753 -4.47 7.96 26.14
CA VAL A 753 -4.23 7.34 24.83
C VAL A 753 -5.58 7.19 24.13
N GLY A 754 -5.67 7.67 22.89
CA GLY A 754 -6.91 7.74 22.12
C GLY A 754 -7.15 9.11 21.52
N GLY A 755 -8.12 9.20 20.61
CA GLY A 755 -8.44 10.38 19.81
C GLY A 755 -9.09 11.54 20.55
N GLU A 756 -8.53 11.90 21.70
CA GLU A 756 -9.04 12.89 22.65
C GLU A 756 -8.15 14.14 22.64
N THR A 757 -8.74 15.28 23.00
CA THR A 757 -8.05 16.54 23.22
C THR A 757 -8.75 17.35 24.32
N ARG A 758 -8.16 18.49 24.69
CA ARG A 758 -8.77 19.46 25.59
C ARG A 758 -9.29 20.64 24.78
N HIS A 759 -10.58 20.95 24.91
CA HIS A 759 -11.13 22.21 24.43
C HIS A 759 -10.70 23.33 25.40
N VAL A 760 -9.69 24.10 25.03
CA VAL A 760 -9.00 25.06 25.93
C VAL A 760 -9.96 26.06 26.61
N PRO A 761 -10.93 26.71 25.91
CA PRO A 761 -11.83 27.66 26.56
C PRO A 761 -12.71 27.06 27.67
N SER A 762 -13.16 25.80 27.53
CA SER A 762 -14.00 25.14 28.55
C SER A 762 -13.22 24.26 29.52
N GLY A 763 -11.99 23.87 29.16
CA GLY A 763 -11.17 22.91 29.91
C GLY A 763 -11.64 21.46 29.81
N GLU A 764 -12.67 21.18 29.02
CA GLU A 764 -13.28 19.85 28.88
C GLU A 764 -12.42 18.95 27.98
N GLN A 765 -12.20 17.71 28.43
CA GLN A 765 -11.63 16.65 27.59
C GLN A 765 -12.74 16.04 26.72
N MET A 766 -12.51 15.95 25.42
CA MET A 766 -13.45 15.38 24.45
C MET A 766 -12.72 14.88 23.21
N ALA A 767 -13.44 14.14 22.35
CA ALA A 767 -12.88 13.68 21.08
C ALA A 767 -12.43 14.87 20.22
N ILE A 768 -11.33 14.70 19.48
CA ILE A 768 -10.74 15.77 18.64
C ILE A 768 -11.77 16.37 17.66
N TYR A 769 -12.62 15.53 17.07
CA TYR A 769 -13.72 15.98 16.22
C TYR A 769 -14.69 16.92 16.96
N ASP A 770 -15.12 16.54 18.16
CA ASP A 770 -16.10 17.32 18.94
C ASP A 770 -15.50 18.68 19.34
N ALA A 771 -14.21 18.71 19.71
CA ALA A 771 -13.49 19.96 20.00
C ALA A 771 -13.35 20.85 18.76
N ALA A 772 -13.02 20.28 17.61
CA ALA A 772 -12.91 21.01 16.34
C ALA A 772 -14.25 21.66 15.95
N MET A 773 -15.37 20.96 16.14
CA MET A 773 -16.69 21.52 15.86
C MET A 773 -17.05 22.65 16.83
N LYS A 774 -16.73 22.54 18.13
CA LYS A 774 -16.90 23.67 19.08
C LYS A 774 -16.10 24.90 18.66
N TYR A 775 -14.84 24.74 18.28
CA TYR A 775 -14.03 25.86 17.79
C TYR A 775 -14.57 26.48 16.50
N LYS A 776 -15.15 25.65 15.61
CA LYS A 776 -15.82 26.14 14.41
C LYS A 776 -17.03 27.02 14.75
N GLU A 777 -17.85 26.63 15.73
CA GLU A 777 -18.96 27.45 16.23
C GLU A 777 -18.48 28.77 16.86
N GLU A 778 -17.31 28.76 17.50
CA GLU A 778 -16.66 29.94 18.09
C GLU A 778 -15.95 30.83 17.05
N GLY A 779 -15.88 30.43 15.78
CA GLY A 779 -15.17 31.15 14.72
C GLY A 779 -13.65 31.19 14.94
N LYS A 780 -13.08 30.16 15.59
CA LYS A 780 -11.65 30.08 15.89
C LYS A 780 -10.91 29.22 14.86
N PRO A 781 -9.85 29.74 14.20
CA PRO A 781 -9.01 28.92 13.36
C PRO A 781 -8.21 27.92 14.19
N LEU A 782 -7.78 26.83 13.57
CA LEU A 782 -7.05 25.76 14.26
C LEU A 782 -5.68 25.49 13.65
N VAL A 783 -4.76 25.05 14.50
CA VAL A 783 -3.45 24.51 14.10
C VAL A 783 -3.20 23.16 14.78
N VAL A 784 -2.37 22.33 14.16
CA VAL A 784 -1.82 21.12 14.78
C VAL A 784 -0.34 21.31 15.01
N ILE A 785 0.17 20.86 16.16
CA ILE A 785 1.60 20.85 16.46
C ILE A 785 2.07 19.40 16.53
N ALA A 786 3.22 19.08 15.93
CA ALA A 786 3.74 17.72 15.90
C ALA A 786 5.27 17.65 16.09
N GLY A 787 5.76 16.46 16.40
CA GLY A 787 7.19 16.17 16.44
C GLY A 787 7.79 15.86 15.07
N LYS A 788 8.74 14.93 15.06
CA LYS A 788 9.46 14.50 13.85
C LYS A 788 8.64 13.49 13.05
N GLU A 789 8.89 13.42 11.74
CA GLU A 789 8.31 12.43 10.82
C GLU A 789 6.78 12.42 10.83
N TYR A 790 6.17 13.60 10.95
CA TYR A 790 4.72 13.72 10.95
C TYR A 790 4.11 13.25 9.63
N GLY A 791 3.15 12.33 9.72
CA GLY A 791 2.45 11.76 8.58
C GLY A 791 3.13 10.54 7.94
N THR A 792 3.95 9.80 8.67
CA THR A 792 4.62 8.60 8.11
C THR A 792 3.64 7.46 7.79
N GLY A 793 3.94 6.64 6.78
CA GLY A 793 3.16 5.44 6.44
C GLY A 793 2.32 5.55 5.16
N SER A 794 1.10 5.01 5.19
CA SER A 794 0.27 4.83 3.99
C SER A 794 -0.14 6.16 3.34
N SER A 795 -0.27 6.21 2.02
CA SER A 795 -0.60 7.41 1.22
C SER A 795 -2.08 7.83 1.29
N ARG A 796 -2.63 7.98 2.50
CA ARG A 796 -4.05 8.29 2.72
C ARG A 796 -4.31 9.79 2.57
N ASP A 797 -5.05 10.16 1.54
CA ASP A 797 -5.53 11.51 1.27
C ASP A 797 -6.41 12.07 2.40
N TRP A 798 -7.22 11.22 3.04
CA TRP A 798 -8.08 11.57 4.16
C TRP A 798 -7.32 12.09 5.38
N ALA A 799 -6.02 11.80 5.51
CA ALA A 799 -5.19 12.43 6.54
C ALA A 799 -5.07 13.95 6.32
N ALA A 800 -5.12 14.44 5.08
CA ALA A 800 -5.13 15.86 4.76
C ALA A 800 -6.56 16.42 4.60
N LYS A 801 -7.44 15.69 3.89
CA LYS A 801 -8.86 16.09 3.72
C LYS A 801 -9.55 16.26 5.08
N GLY A 802 -9.39 15.28 5.96
CA GLY A 802 -9.93 15.31 7.33
C GLY A 802 -9.37 16.47 8.13
N THR A 803 -8.04 16.66 8.12
CA THR A 803 -7.36 17.79 8.79
C THR A 803 -7.94 19.14 8.33
N ARG A 804 -8.11 19.33 7.03
CA ARG A 804 -8.72 20.54 6.47
C ARG A 804 -10.18 20.71 6.89
N LEU A 805 -10.99 19.65 6.84
CA LEU A 805 -12.41 19.69 7.20
C LEU A 805 -12.66 19.94 8.69
N LEU A 806 -11.73 19.53 9.57
CA LEU A 806 -11.73 19.91 10.97
C LEU A 806 -11.44 21.41 11.19
N GLY A 807 -11.07 22.17 10.16
CA GLY A 807 -10.80 23.60 10.25
C GLY A 807 -9.33 23.96 10.51
N VAL A 808 -8.42 22.99 10.40
CA VAL A 808 -6.97 23.22 10.55
C VAL A 808 -6.44 24.03 9.38
N ARG A 809 -5.77 25.15 9.67
CA ARG A 809 -5.18 26.07 8.67
C ARG A 809 -3.71 25.81 8.43
N ALA A 810 -2.99 25.34 9.44
CA ALA A 810 -1.57 25.01 9.35
C ALA A 810 -1.21 23.86 10.29
N VAL A 811 -0.17 23.13 9.94
CA VAL A 811 0.50 22.18 10.82
C VAL A 811 1.90 22.73 11.10
N LEU A 812 2.36 22.70 12.34
CA LEU A 812 3.71 23.08 12.74
C LEU A 812 4.43 21.86 13.32
N ALA A 813 5.36 21.28 12.56
CA ALA A 813 6.06 20.05 12.92
C ALA A 813 7.58 20.22 12.96
N GLU A 814 8.31 19.31 13.59
CA GLU A 814 9.78 19.29 13.51
C GLU A 814 10.26 18.77 12.15
N SER A 815 9.53 17.80 11.57
CA SER A 815 9.73 17.35 10.19
C SER A 815 8.48 16.60 9.66
N TYR A 816 8.37 16.48 8.35
CA TYR A 816 7.27 15.79 7.67
C TYR A 816 7.77 14.61 6.85
N GLU A 817 6.91 13.59 6.71
CA GLU A 817 7.01 12.63 5.60
C GLU A 817 6.57 13.32 4.29
N ARG A 818 7.22 12.97 3.17
CA ARG A 818 7.09 13.63 1.86
C ARG A 818 5.65 13.62 1.33
N ILE A 819 5.00 12.47 1.29
CA ILE A 819 3.64 12.31 0.73
C ILE A 819 2.64 13.08 1.58
N HIS A 820 2.72 12.96 2.90
CA HIS A 820 1.78 13.67 3.77
C HIS A 820 1.91 15.19 3.66
N ARG A 821 3.14 15.72 3.58
CA ARG A 821 3.41 17.14 3.32
C ARG A 821 2.72 17.60 2.03
N SER A 822 2.90 16.87 0.93
CA SER A 822 2.28 17.20 -0.36
C SER A 822 0.76 17.13 -0.31
N ASN A 823 0.18 16.16 0.40
CA ASN A 823 -1.27 16.08 0.61
C ASN A 823 -1.83 17.28 1.40
N LEU A 824 -1.12 17.77 2.43
CA LEU A 824 -1.52 18.96 3.19
C LEU A 824 -1.59 20.19 2.26
N ILE A 825 -0.55 20.41 1.46
CA ILE A 825 -0.51 21.49 0.46
C ILE A 825 -1.65 21.33 -0.55
N GLY A 826 -1.88 20.10 -1.04
CA GLY A 826 -2.95 19.76 -1.96
C GLY A 826 -4.36 20.09 -1.44
N MET A 827 -4.53 20.15 -0.11
CA MET A 827 -5.78 20.55 0.57
C MET A 827 -5.77 21.99 1.11
N GLY A 828 -4.75 22.79 0.79
CA GLY A 828 -4.63 24.18 1.24
C GLY A 828 -4.28 24.33 2.73
N VAL A 829 -3.72 23.29 3.37
CA VAL A 829 -3.18 23.35 4.74
C VAL A 829 -1.69 23.65 4.66
N VAL A 830 -1.22 24.70 5.35
CA VAL A 830 0.18 25.13 5.28
C VAL A 830 1.06 24.23 6.14
N PRO A 831 2.03 23.49 5.57
CA PRO A 831 3.01 22.75 6.37
C PRO A 831 4.14 23.69 6.80
N LEU A 832 4.23 23.94 8.10
CA LEU A 832 5.30 24.72 8.72
C LEU A 832 6.24 23.81 9.49
N GLN A 833 7.53 24.15 9.43
CA GLN A 833 8.58 23.46 10.15
C GLN A 833 9.25 24.39 11.17
N PHE A 834 9.45 23.89 12.39
CA PHE A 834 10.21 24.63 13.41
C PHE A 834 11.61 25.02 12.91
N PRO A 835 12.17 26.16 13.37
CA PRO A 835 13.58 26.47 13.19
C PRO A 835 14.49 25.37 13.73
N GLU A 836 15.70 25.27 13.19
CA GLU A 836 16.69 24.31 13.69
C GLU A 836 16.97 24.54 15.19
N GLY A 837 16.89 23.48 15.99
CA GLY A 837 17.07 23.53 17.44
C GLY A 837 15.81 23.95 18.23
N GLU A 838 14.75 24.37 17.56
CA GLU A 838 13.46 24.65 18.17
C GLU A 838 12.46 23.48 18.01
N SER A 839 11.59 23.33 19.00
CA SER A 839 10.55 22.31 19.03
C SER A 839 9.46 22.73 20.02
N ARG A 840 8.32 22.02 20.01
CA ARG A 840 7.28 22.17 21.03
C ARG A 840 7.82 22.07 22.47
N LYS A 841 8.83 21.22 22.69
CA LYS A 841 9.44 21.00 24.01
C LYS A 841 10.38 22.12 24.41
N THR A 842 11.24 22.60 23.51
CA THR A 842 12.18 23.69 23.82
C THR A 842 11.48 25.03 23.98
N LEU A 843 10.35 25.22 23.30
CA LEU A 843 9.50 26.40 23.45
C LEU A 843 8.59 26.33 24.69
N GLY A 844 8.47 25.16 25.32
CA GLY A 844 7.66 24.93 26.52
C GLY A 844 6.15 24.99 26.24
N LEU A 845 5.71 24.48 25.09
CA LEU A 845 4.31 24.53 24.69
C LEU A 845 3.47 23.53 25.50
N THR A 846 2.27 23.95 25.92
CA THR A 846 1.30 23.11 26.64
C THR A 846 0.07 22.77 25.80
N GLY A 847 -0.12 23.47 24.67
CA GLY A 847 -1.32 23.41 23.83
C GLY A 847 -2.40 24.42 24.22
N ASP A 848 -2.20 25.21 25.27
CA ASP A 848 -3.16 26.25 25.68
C ASP A 848 -2.99 27.58 24.90
N GLU A 849 -1.97 27.64 24.05
CA GLU A 849 -1.55 28.85 23.36
C GLU A 849 -2.51 29.29 22.25
N GLU A 850 -2.44 30.58 21.92
CA GLU A 850 -2.95 31.13 20.68
C GLU A 850 -1.80 31.30 19.68
N VAL A 851 -1.99 30.81 18.45
CA VAL A 851 -0.98 30.82 17.39
C VAL A 851 -1.44 31.74 16.26
N SER A 852 -0.61 32.70 15.89
CA SER A 852 -0.82 33.55 14.71
C SER A 852 0.32 33.33 13.71
N ILE A 853 -0.01 33.30 12.41
CA ILE A 853 0.94 33.05 11.32
C ILE A 853 0.80 34.21 10.34
N ALA A 854 1.89 34.94 10.16
CA ALA A 854 1.94 36.12 9.29
C ALA A 854 2.84 35.91 8.06
N GLY A 855 2.47 36.53 6.94
CA GLY A 855 3.22 36.52 5.69
C GLY A 855 2.82 35.39 4.74
N LEU A 856 1.59 34.86 4.85
CA LEU A 856 1.12 33.79 3.98
C LEU A 856 0.85 34.26 2.53
N SER A 857 0.53 35.54 2.33
CA SER A 857 0.30 36.11 0.99
C SER A 857 1.59 36.27 0.17
N ASP A 858 2.71 36.50 0.83
CA ASP A 858 4.01 36.80 0.21
C ASP A 858 4.95 35.59 0.19
N LEU A 859 4.38 34.37 0.28
CA LEU A 859 5.15 33.14 0.27
C LEU A 859 5.96 33.00 -1.02
N THR A 860 7.19 32.54 -0.82
CA THR A 860 8.10 32.05 -1.87
C THR A 860 8.46 30.61 -1.54
N PRO A 861 8.79 29.78 -2.54
CA PRO A 861 9.18 28.39 -2.30
C PRO A 861 10.31 28.27 -1.28
N GLY A 862 10.12 27.44 -0.26
CA GLY A 862 11.07 27.20 0.83
C GLY A 862 11.30 28.38 1.78
N GLY A 863 10.52 29.46 1.66
CA GLY A 863 10.62 30.66 2.49
C GLY A 863 10.24 30.43 3.96
N SER A 864 10.30 31.49 4.76
CA SER A 864 9.91 31.45 6.19
C SER A 864 8.76 32.39 6.48
N VAL A 865 7.94 32.02 7.47
CA VAL A 865 6.82 32.82 7.99
C VAL A 865 7.00 33.07 9.47
N LYS A 866 6.43 34.17 9.96
CA LYS A 866 6.47 34.50 11.40
C LYS A 866 5.33 33.80 12.11
N VAL A 867 5.67 32.94 13.06
CA VAL A 867 4.71 32.27 13.93
C VAL A 867 4.80 32.87 15.32
N THR A 868 3.74 33.57 15.72
CA THR A 868 3.59 34.18 17.03
C THR A 868 2.77 33.24 17.92
N ILE A 869 3.37 32.80 19.02
CA ILE A 869 2.78 31.90 20.01
C ILE A 869 2.57 32.69 21.30
N LYS A 870 1.32 32.82 21.70
CA LYS A 870 0.91 33.62 22.87
C LYS A 870 0.32 32.71 23.94
N ASN A 871 0.80 32.85 25.17
CA ASN A 871 0.31 32.14 26.34
C ASN A 871 0.08 33.12 27.52
N ALA A 872 -0.21 32.59 28.71
CA ALA A 872 -0.43 33.42 29.90
C ALA A 872 0.85 34.14 30.39
N ASP A 873 2.04 33.59 30.07
CA ASP A 873 3.34 34.11 30.50
C ASP A 873 3.94 35.12 29.52
N GLY A 874 3.38 35.27 28.32
CA GLY A 874 3.80 36.24 27.33
C GLY A 874 3.63 35.77 25.88
N GLU A 875 4.39 36.41 24.99
CA GLU A 875 4.37 36.16 23.56
C GLU A 875 5.78 35.80 23.08
N LYS A 876 5.89 34.75 22.26
CA LYS A 876 7.12 34.32 21.59
C LYS A 876 6.90 34.32 20.09
N THR A 877 7.90 34.68 19.32
CA THR A 877 7.85 34.63 17.85
C THR A 877 8.99 33.75 17.34
N VAL A 878 8.66 32.87 16.40
CA VAL A 878 9.62 31.96 15.75
C VAL A 878 9.49 32.10 14.23
N ASP A 879 10.62 32.04 13.52
CA ASP A 879 10.67 32.11 12.06
C ASP A 879 10.56 30.70 11.46
N ALA A 880 9.33 30.17 11.39
CA ALA A 880 9.09 28.82 10.90
C ALA A 880 9.30 28.72 9.38
N LYS A 881 9.96 27.65 8.93
CA LYS A 881 10.13 27.38 7.49
C LYS A 881 8.80 26.91 6.90
N CYS A 882 8.33 27.57 5.84
CA CYS A 882 7.23 27.07 5.04
C CYS A 882 7.74 25.94 4.14
N ARG A 883 7.12 24.76 4.27
CA ARG A 883 7.48 23.55 3.52
C ARG A 883 6.67 23.40 2.24
N ILE A 884 6.33 24.51 1.62
CA ILE A 884 5.95 24.59 0.20
C ILE A 884 7.27 24.79 -0.54
N ASP A 885 7.78 23.73 -1.15
CA ASP A 885 9.18 23.66 -1.57
C ASP A 885 9.35 24.10 -3.04
N THR A 886 8.26 24.23 -3.81
CA THR A 886 8.27 24.43 -5.27
C THR A 886 7.26 25.49 -5.75
N GLU A 887 7.46 26.07 -6.93
CA GLU A 887 6.52 27.05 -7.51
C GLU A 887 5.14 26.43 -7.83
N ASN A 888 5.13 25.17 -8.28
CA ASN A 888 3.87 24.46 -8.56
C ASN A 888 3.08 24.21 -7.27
N GLU A 889 3.76 23.80 -6.19
CA GLU A 889 3.13 23.64 -4.88
C GLU A 889 2.56 24.96 -4.36
N LEU A 890 3.28 26.07 -4.60
CA LEU A 890 2.82 27.40 -4.23
C LEU A 890 1.60 27.83 -5.06
N ALA A 891 1.55 27.50 -6.35
CA ALA A 891 0.36 27.69 -7.16
C ALA A 891 -0.83 26.90 -6.60
N TYR A 892 -0.65 25.62 -6.27
CA TYR A 892 -1.71 24.80 -5.68
C TYR A 892 -2.25 25.44 -4.40
N PHE A 893 -1.36 25.89 -3.51
CA PHE A 893 -1.74 26.58 -2.28
C PHE A 893 -2.51 27.89 -2.55
N ARG A 894 -2.04 28.72 -3.48
CA ARG A 894 -2.70 29.97 -3.89
C ARG A 894 -4.11 29.75 -4.44
N HIS A 895 -4.37 28.59 -5.03
CA HIS A 895 -5.70 28.23 -5.51
C HIS A 895 -6.59 27.56 -4.45
N GLY A 896 -6.11 27.40 -3.21
CA GLY A 896 -6.83 26.73 -2.13
C GLY A 896 -6.72 25.20 -2.15
N GLY A 897 -5.88 24.65 -3.04
CA GLY A 897 -5.62 23.23 -3.19
C GLY A 897 -5.37 22.84 -4.65
N ILE A 898 -4.79 21.66 -4.85
CA ILE A 898 -4.42 21.16 -6.18
C ILE A 898 -5.64 20.87 -7.06
N LEU A 899 -6.72 20.29 -6.51
CA LEU A 899 -7.95 20.06 -7.29
C LEU A 899 -8.62 21.37 -7.70
N HIS A 900 -8.52 22.42 -6.88
CA HIS A 900 -9.03 23.76 -7.22
C HIS A 900 -8.22 24.39 -8.35
N TYR A 901 -6.90 24.24 -8.32
CA TYR A 901 -6.00 24.69 -9.38
C TYR A 901 -6.32 23.97 -10.71
N VAL A 902 -6.39 22.64 -10.68
CA VAL A 902 -6.69 21.82 -11.85
C VAL A 902 -8.05 22.17 -12.44
N LEU A 903 -9.09 22.31 -11.62
CA LEU A 903 -10.42 22.70 -12.08
C LEU A 903 -10.37 24.04 -12.83
N ARG A 904 -9.72 25.06 -12.25
CA ARG A 904 -9.59 26.39 -12.89
C ARG A 904 -8.80 26.34 -14.19
N ASN A 905 -7.71 25.58 -14.24
CA ASN A 905 -6.94 25.35 -15.47
C ASN A 905 -7.82 24.76 -16.58
N MET A 906 -8.59 23.72 -16.26
CA MET A 906 -9.43 23.02 -17.24
C MET A 906 -10.58 23.88 -17.79
N ILE A 907 -11.02 24.90 -17.06
CA ILE A 907 -12.00 25.88 -17.55
C ILE A 907 -11.36 27.15 -18.13
N GLY A 908 -10.03 27.23 -18.20
CA GLY A 908 -9.28 28.36 -18.76
C GLY A 908 -9.26 29.62 -17.89
N ALA A 909 -9.28 29.45 -16.56
CA ALA A 909 -9.37 30.53 -15.57
C ALA A 909 -8.19 30.60 -14.58
N ALA A 910 -7.12 29.85 -14.80
CA ALA A 910 -5.92 29.83 -13.94
C ALA A 910 -4.66 30.23 -14.70
#